data_AF-A0A7S4T8Q9-F1
#
_entry.id   AF-A0A7S4T8Q9-F1
#
_cell.length_a   1.000
_cell.length_b   1.000
_cell.length_c   1.000
_cell.angle_alpha   90.00
_cell.angle_beta   90.00
_cell.angle_gamma   90.00
#
_symmetry.space_group_name_H-M   'P 1'
#
loop_
_entity.id
_entity.type
_entity.pdbx_description
1 polymer ?
#
loop_
_entity_poly.entity_id
_entity_poly.type
_entity_poly.pdbx_seq_one_letter_code
_entity_poly.pdbx_strand_id
1 'polypeptide(L)'
;MASGGSDPPPQEPTSTENGVQNRRPGLDRLKGFNAKQESMASNPSSKRRILLALMIVNTMDAMGEFLMGVCFPYIMLPPDPSVPLTQAQIDGGYGVFSAEAVKIGTTMAMNLGPQFYNAGQFLSSISSGYVSKAIGKRRTLMLFTLGGGVGMILAGLSKDWGMWAFFCMRMLTGCFGGSMVVVSSLVVDISESPEDQERNMGQVVGPTMILGLVAGPVIGNAVKGPDNTRLFWPLYIGAISEIIAFFVVLAVIYDPPKKDNEQEKLFTKYEEDVDAEDRKKKAGYKKFVAVFWLACIMDTAAQVAMPMVNNVGFHRFPWVRAHFTEVIIIFAVVVALVMPLAITMTRFLGYAYAAIVGQALCAVCMFVFYAIATTNSSGIVPFMLLFYLTPFFNTISGFNKQNIITGLVPKKDADLWLGYMDSFDQILQALAPFMLVMFLQDEEWGPYPYDVCTPLPASCAGSLEQRYAAGCPCSWSKDFGSSDNFKQGTFLMASGIVTILSLIPYGLLTRRFPLRRSDDADAPEASESEREAMKTYQATGDFTWLTASQHYDVSMEAVRSGNPPPKAKFGTFEEDKPHLDRIMSMARADAQFWLWMIRDSMAKWKQGGPEKEEFQKMMKTEAQKPLWSDIPEDSDDFLKWFKDYLAYAGYGNPCEMPRGWKGIVMTAFPKLGLEYGSKHAKYVEDPM
;
A
#
# COMPACT_ATOMS: atom_id res chain seq x y z
N MET A 1 -38.33 51.38 -62.52
CA MET A 1 -39.11 50.23 -63.01
C MET A 1 -38.14 49.09 -63.28
N ALA A 2 -38.47 47.90 -62.76
CA ALA A 2 -38.21 46.56 -63.33
C ALA A 2 -36.74 46.17 -63.67
N SER A 3 -36.20 45.14 -63.00
CA SER A 3 -36.11 43.73 -63.46
C SER A 3 -34.80 43.47 -64.24
N GLY A 4 -34.04 42.39 -64.11
CA GLY A 4 -34.29 41.09 -63.50
C GLY A 4 -33.70 39.99 -64.40
N GLY A 5 -32.92 39.07 -63.80
CA GLY A 5 -32.56 37.73 -64.30
C GLY A 5 -31.51 37.64 -65.42
N SER A 6 -30.72 36.59 -65.58
CA SER A 6 -30.40 35.38 -64.79
C SER A 6 -29.48 34.52 -65.67
N ASP A 7 -28.29 34.12 -65.19
CA ASP A 7 -27.47 33.08 -65.81
C ASP A 7 -27.24 31.97 -64.77
N PRO A 8 -27.39 30.67 -65.12
CA PRO A 8 -26.74 29.58 -64.42
C PRO A 8 -25.67 28.92 -65.31
N PRO A 9 -24.60 28.39 -64.70
CA PRO A 9 -24.06 27.13 -65.21
C PRO A 9 -23.56 26.21 -64.07
N PRO A 10 -23.08 24.99 -64.36
CA PRO A 10 -23.77 23.87 -64.98
C PRO A 10 -23.68 22.59 -64.10
N GLN A 11 -24.48 21.57 -64.44
CA GLN A 11 -24.48 20.27 -63.77
C GLN A 11 -23.18 19.47 -64.04
N GLU A 12 -22.60 18.89 -62.99
CA GLU A 12 -21.46 17.96 -63.04
C GLU A 12 -21.89 16.54 -63.49
N PRO A 13 -21.11 15.86 -64.36
CA PRO A 13 -21.27 14.45 -64.66
C PRO A 13 -20.22 13.55 -63.96
N THR A 14 -20.65 12.32 -63.76
CA THR A 14 -20.04 11.18 -63.05
C THR A 14 -18.92 10.43 -63.81
N SER A 15 -18.05 9.78 -63.00
CA SER A 15 -17.17 8.59 -63.27
C SER A 15 -15.94 8.81 -64.16
N THR A 16 -14.73 8.25 -63.95
CA THR A 16 -14.19 7.18 -63.06
C THR A 16 -12.64 7.23 -63.14
N GLU A 17 -11.94 6.85 -62.07
CA GLU A 17 -10.72 6.00 -62.01
C GLU A 17 -9.62 6.40 -61.01
N ASN A 18 -9.34 5.44 -60.13
CA ASN A 18 -8.03 5.00 -59.62
C ASN A 18 -7.22 5.90 -58.66
N GLY A 19 -7.51 5.74 -57.37
CA GLY A 19 -6.62 6.11 -56.26
C GLY A 19 -6.60 5.04 -55.17
N VAL A 20 -5.53 4.24 -55.14
CA VAL A 20 -5.25 3.23 -54.10
C VAL A 20 -5.07 3.94 -52.74
N GLN A 21 -6.08 3.91 -51.88
CA GLN A 21 -5.95 4.23 -50.46
C GLN A 21 -5.79 2.96 -49.64
N ASN A 22 -4.53 2.67 -49.26
CA ASN A 22 -4.17 1.73 -48.22
C ASN A 22 -4.82 2.15 -46.88
N ARG A 23 -6.00 1.60 -46.57
CA ARG A 23 -6.57 1.63 -45.20
C ARG A 23 -5.71 0.74 -44.30
N ARG A 24 -4.87 1.34 -43.44
CA ARG A 24 -4.20 0.63 -42.34
C ARG A 24 -5.26 0.25 -41.29
N PRO A 25 -5.54 -1.04 -41.03
CA PRO A 25 -6.57 -1.48 -40.08
C PRO A 25 -6.28 -1.20 -38.59
N GLY A 26 -5.18 -0.51 -38.27
CA GLY A 26 -4.68 -0.32 -36.90
C GLY A 26 -5.22 0.92 -36.18
N LEU A 27 -5.56 2.00 -36.90
CA LEU A 27 -5.89 3.30 -36.27
C LEU A 27 -7.28 3.30 -35.60
N ASP A 28 -8.25 2.60 -36.19
CA ASP A 28 -9.61 2.51 -35.64
C ASP A 28 -9.71 1.51 -34.49
N ARG A 29 -8.87 0.47 -34.46
CA ARG A 29 -8.72 -0.43 -33.29
C ARG A 29 -8.11 0.31 -32.09
N LEU A 30 -7.14 1.20 -32.31
CA LEU A 30 -6.52 2.00 -31.26
C LEU A 30 -7.50 3.02 -30.66
N LYS A 31 -8.32 3.68 -31.48
CA LYS A 31 -9.38 4.59 -31.01
C LYS A 31 -10.48 3.86 -30.21
N GLY A 32 -10.90 2.68 -30.67
CA GLY A 32 -11.86 1.83 -29.94
C GLY A 32 -11.30 1.29 -28.61
N PHE A 33 -9.99 1.04 -28.52
CA PHE A 33 -9.32 0.67 -27.27
C PHE A 33 -9.22 1.84 -26.29
N ASN A 34 -8.84 3.03 -26.79
CA ASN A 34 -8.69 4.24 -25.97
C ASN A 34 -10.03 4.71 -25.37
N ALA A 35 -11.12 4.63 -26.13
CA ALA A 35 -12.46 4.96 -25.63
C ALA A 35 -12.97 3.99 -24.55
N LYS A 36 -12.61 2.70 -24.65
CA LYS A 36 -12.91 1.69 -23.62
C LYS A 36 -12.05 1.89 -22.36
N GLN A 37 -10.85 2.47 -22.48
CA GLN A 37 -9.92 2.76 -21.39
C GLN A 37 -10.35 3.98 -20.54
N GLU A 38 -10.75 5.09 -21.17
CA GLU A 38 -11.29 6.27 -20.43
C GLU A 38 -12.64 5.96 -19.77
N SER A 39 -13.44 5.09 -20.39
CA SER A 39 -14.68 4.53 -19.82
C SER A 39 -14.44 3.57 -18.64
N MET A 40 -13.31 2.85 -18.59
CA MET A 40 -13.00 1.92 -17.50
C MET A 40 -12.34 2.64 -16.31
N ALA A 41 -11.40 3.56 -16.51
CA ALA A 41 -10.76 4.28 -15.40
C ALA A 41 -11.76 5.14 -14.58
N SER A 42 -12.83 5.63 -15.22
CA SER A 42 -13.92 6.39 -14.58
C SER A 42 -15.01 5.52 -13.94
N ASN A 43 -14.97 4.19 -14.13
CA ASN A 43 -15.97 3.26 -13.62
C ASN A 43 -15.49 2.62 -12.31
N PRO A 44 -16.20 2.80 -11.17
CA PRO A 44 -15.82 2.27 -9.85
C PRO A 44 -15.56 0.75 -9.85
N SER A 45 -16.25 0.00 -10.72
CA SER A 45 -16.08 -1.44 -10.86
C SER A 45 -14.73 -1.84 -11.47
N SER A 46 -14.14 -1.01 -12.33
CA SER A 46 -12.86 -1.28 -12.98
C SER A 46 -11.68 -0.88 -12.11
N LYS A 47 -11.77 0.24 -11.37
CA LYS A 47 -10.80 0.61 -10.32
C LYS A 47 -10.65 -0.52 -9.29
N ARG A 48 -11.77 -1.08 -8.81
CA ARG A 48 -11.76 -2.23 -7.89
C ARG A 48 -11.10 -3.47 -8.49
N ARG A 49 -11.30 -3.74 -9.79
CA ARG A 49 -10.65 -4.87 -10.48
C ARG A 49 -9.13 -4.69 -10.58
N ILE A 50 -8.66 -3.48 -10.86
CA ILE A 50 -7.22 -3.18 -10.93
C ILE A 50 -6.58 -3.32 -9.54
N LEU A 51 -7.19 -2.75 -8.50
CA LEU A 51 -6.69 -2.87 -7.12
C LEU A 51 -6.65 -4.33 -6.66
N LEU A 52 -7.67 -5.14 -6.99
CA LEU A 52 -7.68 -6.57 -6.69
C LEU A 52 -6.58 -7.33 -7.44
N ALA A 53 -6.35 -7.01 -8.72
CA ALA A 53 -5.28 -7.63 -9.49
C ALA A 53 -3.90 -7.27 -8.94
N LEU A 54 -3.67 -6.01 -8.55
CA LEU A 54 -2.44 -5.56 -7.88
C LEU A 54 -2.21 -6.30 -6.56
N MET A 55 -3.26 -6.46 -5.75
CA MET A 55 -3.20 -7.24 -4.51
C MET A 55 -2.81 -8.70 -4.78
N ILE A 56 -3.44 -9.36 -5.76
CA ILE A 56 -3.15 -10.76 -6.09
C ILE A 56 -1.70 -10.91 -6.58
N VAL A 57 -1.27 -10.08 -7.53
CA VAL A 57 0.09 -10.12 -8.11
C VAL A 57 1.14 -9.96 -7.02
N ASN A 58 0.97 -8.96 -6.16
CA ASN A 58 1.91 -8.68 -5.09
C ASN A 58 1.90 -9.77 -4.00
N THR A 59 0.73 -10.40 -3.76
CA THR A 59 0.61 -11.54 -2.83
C THR A 59 1.39 -12.75 -3.36
N MET A 60 1.34 -13.00 -4.66
CA MET A 60 2.06 -14.10 -5.29
C MET A 60 3.58 -13.90 -5.17
N ASP A 61 4.06 -12.67 -5.40
CA ASP A 61 5.48 -12.30 -5.24
C ASP A 61 5.95 -12.45 -3.80
N ALA A 62 5.20 -11.86 -2.84
CA ALA A 62 5.51 -12.00 -1.42
C ALA A 62 5.50 -13.46 -0.94
N MET A 63 4.57 -14.28 -1.42
CA MET A 63 4.47 -15.70 -1.07
C MET A 63 5.70 -16.50 -1.53
N GLY A 64 6.27 -16.16 -2.69
CA GLY A 64 7.48 -16.78 -3.23
C GLY A 64 8.68 -16.75 -2.29
N GLU A 65 8.82 -15.67 -1.53
CA GLU A 65 9.86 -15.52 -0.51
C GLU A 65 9.65 -16.47 0.68
N PHE A 66 8.43 -16.52 1.21
CA PHE A 66 8.12 -17.25 2.45
C PHE A 66 7.94 -18.76 2.25
N LEU A 67 7.67 -19.21 1.01
CA LEU A 67 7.48 -20.63 0.66
C LEU A 67 8.64 -21.53 1.11
N MET A 68 9.88 -21.04 1.04
CA MET A 68 11.07 -21.80 1.43
C MET A 68 11.38 -21.77 2.92
N GLY A 69 10.73 -20.90 3.70
CA GLY A 69 11.02 -20.69 5.13
C GLY A 69 11.01 -21.98 5.95
N VAL A 70 10.05 -22.87 5.68
CA VAL A 70 9.87 -24.15 6.37
C VAL A 70 10.83 -25.27 5.89
N CYS A 71 11.58 -25.03 4.81
CA CYS A 71 12.46 -26.01 4.19
C CYS A 71 13.95 -25.77 4.51
N PHE A 72 14.37 -24.52 4.71
CA PHE A 72 15.78 -24.15 4.95
C PHE A 72 16.51 -25.00 6.01
N PRO A 73 15.95 -25.24 7.22
CA PRO A 73 16.64 -26.04 8.22
C PRO A 73 16.90 -27.47 7.74
N TYR A 74 15.95 -28.09 7.03
CA TYR A 74 16.08 -29.47 6.56
C TYR A 74 17.07 -29.62 5.40
N ILE A 75 17.35 -28.55 4.66
CA ILE A 75 18.32 -28.53 3.54
C ILE A 75 19.74 -28.26 4.07
N MET A 76 19.85 -27.39 5.09
CA MET A 76 21.14 -26.91 5.62
C MET A 76 21.67 -27.73 6.80
N LEU A 77 20.78 -28.27 7.63
CA LEU A 77 21.19 -29.04 8.81
C LEU A 77 21.41 -30.50 8.43
N PRO A 78 22.48 -31.12 8.95
CA PRO A 78 22.64 -32.56 8.84
C PRO A 78 21.46 -33.37 9.39
N PRO A 79 21.19 -34.56 8.83
CA PRO A 79 20.19 -35.45 9.39
C PRO A 79 20.61 -36.02 10.74
N ASP A 80 19.63 -36.35 11.57
CA ASP A 80 19.86 -37.03 12.84
C ASP A 80 20.40 -38.45 12.57
N PRO A 81 21.60 -38.83 13.06
CA PRO A 81 22.17 -40.15 12.82
C PRO A 81 21.35 -41.30 13.41
N SER A 82 20.43 -41.02 14.35
CA SER A 82 19.52 -42.02 14.93
C SER A 82 18.30 -42.33 14.07
N VAL A 83 18.01 -41.50 13.06
CA VAL A 83 16.85 -41.65 12.17
C VAL A 83 17.35 -41.94 10.75
N PRO A 84 17.25 -43.19 10.26
CA PRO A 84 17.66 -43.51 8.90
C PRO A 84 16.76 -42.78 7.91
N LEU A 85 17.35 -41.94 7.06
CA LEU A 85 16.65 -41.28 5.97
C LEU A 85 16.23 -42.29 4.90
N THR A 86 15.03 -42.13 4.38
CA THR A 86 14.57 -42.85 3.19
C THR A 86 15.27 -42.32 1.94
N GLN A 87 15.42 -43.15 0.89
CA GLN A 87 15.99 -42.71 -0.39
C GLN A 87 15.24 -41.52 -0.97
N ALA A 88 13.92 -41.48 -0.82
CA ALA A 88 13.09 -40.36 -1.27
C ALA A 88 13.39 -39.03 -0.53
N GLN A 89 13.81 -39.08 0.74
CA GLN A 89 14.23 -37.87 1.47
C GLN A 89 15.59 -37.36 1.00
N ILE A 90 16.52 -38.28 0.70
CA ILE A 90 17.83 -37.95 0.13
C ILE A 90 17.65 -37.33 -1.26
N ASP A 91 16.85 -37.98 -2.12
CA ASP A 91 16.50 -37.46 -3.45
C ASP A 91 15.70 -36.15 -3.35
N GLY A 92 14.98 -35.94 -2.25
CA GLY A 92 14.28 -34.71 -1.92
C GLY A 92 15.17 -33.53 -1.53
N GLY A 93 16.46 -33.77 -1.29
CA GLY A 93 17.45 -32.76 -0.92
C GLY A 93 17.63 -32.56 0.59
N TYR A 94 17.23 -33.55 1.40
CA TYR A 94 17.45 -33.48 2.85
C TYR A 94 18.94 -33.46 3.18
N GLY A 95 19.38 -32.44 3.91
CA GLY A 95 20.78 -32.25 4.29
C GLY A 95 21.75 -32.08 3.12
N VAL A 96 21.27 -31.76 1.90
CA VAL A 96 22.09 -31.69 0.68
C VAL A 96 23.24 -30.69 0.79
N PHE A 97 23.05 -29.60 1.56
CA PHE A 97 24.07 -28.57 1.78
C PHE A 97 24.77 -28.70 3.13
N SER A 98 24.46 -29.72 3.94
CA SER A 98 24.98 -29.87 5.30
C SER A 98 26.50 -29.87 5.38
N ALA A 99 27.18 -30.56 4.46
CA ALA A 99 28.64 -30.63 4.43
C ALA A 99 29.30 -29.25 4.19
N GLU A 100 28.68 -28.39 3.37
CA GLU A 100 29.18 -27.05 3.10
C GLU A 100 28.77 -26.06 4.20
N ALA A 101 27.55 -26.19 4.73
CA ALA A 101 27.03 -25.39 5.83
C ALA A 101 27.88 -25.53 7.10
N VAL A 102 28.32 -26.74 7.41
CA VAL A 102 29.20 -27.02 8.56
C VAL A 102 30.53 -26.27 8.47
N LYS A 103 31.07 -26.01 7.27
CA LYS A 103 32.36 -25.30 7.10
C LYS A 103 32.29 -23.83 7.50
N ILE A 104 31.13 -23.20 7.34
CA ILE A 104 30.90 -21.77 7.61
C ILE A 104 30.09 -21.53 8.89
N GLY A 105 29.65 -22.61 9.56
CA GLY A 105 28.73 -22.60 10.68
C GLY A 105 27.28 -22.75 10.24
N THR A 106 26.56 -23.72 10.81
CA THR A 106 25.20 -24.07 10.36
C THR A 106 24.20 -22.95 10.64
N THR A 107 24.35 -22.26 11.77
CA THR A 107 23.55 -21.06 12.08
C THR A 107 23.77 -19.97 11.05
N MET A 108 25.02 -19.70 10.63
CA MET A 108 25.29 -18.71 9.59
C MET A 108 24.63 -19.13 8.27
N ALA A 109 24.85 -20.38 7.83
CA ALA A 109 24.30 -20.92 6.59
C ALA A 109 22.75 -20.86 6.51
N MET A 110 22.06 -21.13 7.62
CA MET A 110 20.59 -21.02 7.71
C MET A 110 20.08 -19.60 7.45
N ASN A 111 20.85 -18.57 7.81
CA ASN A 111 20.46 -17.18 7.61
C ASN A 111 20.93 -16.61 6.26
N LEU A 112 22.01 -17.14 5.67
CA LEU A 112 22.51 -16.68 4.37
C LEU A 112 21.48 -16.81 3.25
N GLY A 113 20.69 -17.90 3.24
CA GLY A 113 19.70 -18.14 2.19
C GLY A 113 18.68 -17.00 2.01
N PRO A 114 17.96 -16.60 3.08
CA PRO A 114 17.11 -15.41 3.07
C PRO A 114 17.88 -14.10 2.85
N GLN A 115 19.08 -13.93 3.42
CA GLN A 115 19.84 -12.69 3.29
C GLN A 115 20.32 -12.41 1.86
N PHE A 116 20.74 -13.44 1.12
CA PHE A 116 21.14 -13.28 -0.28
C PHE A 116 19.95 -12.84 -1.13
N TYR A 117 18.74 -13.31 -0.82
CA TYR A 117 17.52 -12.79 -1.44
C TYR A 117 17.29 -11.31 -1.11
N ASN A 118 17.37 -10.92 0.16
CA ASN A 118 17.21 -9.52 0.58
C ASN A 118 18.28 -8.60 -0.04
N ALA A 119 19.51 -9.10 -0.23
CA ALA A 119 20.58 -8.38 -0.93
C ALA A 119 20.25 -8.16 -2.42
N GLY A 120 19.64 -9.14 -3.09
CA GLY A 120 19.10 -8.96 -4.42
C GLY A 120 17.93 -7.97 -4.43
N GLN A 121 17.02 -8.11 -3.46
CA GLN A 121 15.83 -7.25 -3.34
C GLN A 121 16.20 -5.79 -3.14
N PHE A 122 17.22 -5.52 -2.33
CA PHE A 122 17.83 -4.19 -2.20
C PHE A 122 18.14 -3.54 -3.57
N LEU A 123 18.80 -4.27 -4.48
CA LEU A 123 19.13 -3.77 -5.82
C LEU A 123 17.88 -3.52 -6.66
N SER A 124 16.91 -4.43 -6.56
CA SER A 124 15.63 -4.32 -7.26
C SER A 124 14.83 -3.10 -6.77
N SER A 125 14.79 -2.85 -5.47
CA SER A 125 14.01 -1.77 -4.85
C SER A 125 14.61 -0.40 -5.15
N ILE A 126 15.96 -0.27 -5.23
CA ILE A 126 16.61 1.01 -5.61
C ILE A 126 16.29 1.32 -7.07
N SER A 127 16.37 0.30 -7.93
CA SER A 127 16.21 0.47 -9.37
C SER A 127 14.75 0.55 -9.82
N SER A 128 13.81 -0.03 -9.07
CA SER A 128 12.38 -0.13 -9.40
C SER A 128 11.74 1.21 -9.79
N GLY A 129 12.02 2.29 -9.05
CA GLY A 129 11.52 3.62 -9.33
C GLY A 129 12.08 4.24 -10.63
N TYR A 130 13.31 3.91 -11.01
CA TYR A 130 13.92 4.37 -12.26
C TYR A 130 13.45 3.54 -13.45
N VAL A 131 13.39 2.22 -13.28
CA VAL A 131 12.94 1.28 -14.31
C VAL A 131 11.47 1.55 -14.64
N SER A 132 10.62 1.76 -13.64
CA SER A 132 9.19 2.08 -13.85
C SER A 132 8.98 3.37 -14.64
N LYS A 133 9.82 4.39 -14.41
CA LYS A 133 9.82 5.64 -15.21
C LYS A 133 10.34 5.44 -16.63
N ALA A 134 11.34 4.57 -16.82
CA ALA A 134 11.98 4.34 -18.10
C ALA A 134 11.10 3.52 -19.06
N ILE A 135 10.56 2.39 -18.59
CA ILE A 135 9.85 1.42 -19.44
C ILE A 135 8.34 1.33 -19.18
N GLY A 136 7.82 2.00 -18.15
CA GLY A 136 6.41 1.93 -17.73
C GLY A 136 6.18 0.98 -16.55
N LYS A 137 5.16 1.27 -15.73
CA LYS A 137 4.86 0.53 -14.48
C LYS A 137 4.40 -0.91 -14.77
N ARG A 138 3.53 -1.11 -15.77
CA ARG A 138 3.09 -2.44 -16.24
C ARG A 138 4.25 -3.29 -16.71
N ARG A 139 5.11 -2.75 -17.58
CA ARG A 139 6.26 -3.51 -18.12
C ARG A 139 7.28 -3.85 -17.03
N THR A 140 7.42 -2.98 -16.03
CA THR A 140 8.28 -3.24 -14.88
C THR A 140 7.73 -4.38 -14.01
N LEU A 141 6.42 -4.40 -13.73
CA LEU A 141 5.79 -5.54 -13.02
C LEU A 141 5.93 -6.84 -13.80
N MET A 142 5.80 -6.81 -15.13
CA MET A 142 6.03 -7.99 -15.97
C MET A 142 7.47 -8.48 -15.92
N LEU A 143 8.44 -7.57 -15.90
CA LEU A 143 9.86 -7.91 -15.79
C LEU A 143 10.16 -8.57 -14.43
N PHE A 144 9.62 -8.01 -13.35
CA PHE A 144 9.80 -8.53 -11.99
C PHE A 144 9.14 -9.89 -11.80
N THR A 145 7.89 -10.06 -12.19
CA THR A 145 7.19 -11.36 -12.08
C THR A 145 7.85 -12.45 -12.93
N LEU A 146 8.17 -12.16 -14.19
CA LEU A 146 8.83 -13.15 -15.06
C LEU A 146 10.26 -13.48 -14.59
N GLY A 147 11.03 -12.46 -14.22
CA GLY A 147 12.39 -12.61 -13.72
C GLY A 147 12.45 -13.36 -12.38
N GLY A 148 11.53 -13.06 -11.47
CA GLY A 148 11.33 -13.77 -10.21
C GLY A 148 11.02 -15.25 -10.45
N GLY A 149 10.07 -15.54 -11.34
CA GLY A 149 9.74 -16.92 -11.72
C GLY A 149 10.92 -17.70 -12.29
N VAL A 150 11.69 -17.10 -13.22
CA VAL A 150 12.91 -17.72 -13.75
C VAL A 150 13.95 -17.93 -12.66
N GLY A 151 14.17 -16.94 -11.79
CA GLY A 151 15.08 -17.04 -10.66
C GLY A 151 14.71 -18.18 -9.71
N MET A 152 13.42 -18.36 -9.40
CA MET A 152 12.93 -19.46 -8.56
C MET A 152 13.14 -20.83 -9.22
N ILE A 153 12.93 -20.97 -10.53
CA ILE A 153 13.24 -22.21 -11.25
C ILE A 153 14.72 -22.54 -11.14
N LEU A 154 15.59 -21.56 -11.39
CA LEU A 154 17.05 -21.73 -11.29
C LEU A 154 17.48 -22.08 -9.85
N ALA A 155 16.87 -21.45 -8.84
CA ALA A 155 17.09 -21.81 -7.44
C ALA A 155 16.66 -23.24 -7.13
N GLY A 156 15.54 -23.71 -7.68
CA GLY A 156 15.10 -25.10 -7.55
C GLY A 156 16.09 -26.09 -8.17
N LEU A 157 16.62 -25.78 -9.35
CA LEU A 157 17.60 -26.61 -10.08
C LEU A 157 18.99 -26.61 -9.42
N SER A 158 19.31 -25.57 -8.67
CA SER A 158 20.62 -25.44 -8.00
C SER A 158 20.86 -26.41 -6.85
N LYS A 159 19.88 -27.26 -6.51
CA LYS A 159 20.04 -28.39 -5.58
C LYS A 159 21.33 -29.17 -5.86
N ASP A 160 21.60 -29.46 -7.13
CA ASP A 160 22.75 -30.29 -7.54
C ASP A 160 24.01 -29.45 -7.87
N TRP A 161 23.94 -28.11 -7.79
CA TRP A 161 25.02 -27.20 -8.13
C TRP A 161 25.86 -26.74 -6.92
N GLY A 162 25.40 -27.06 -5.71
CA GLY A 162 26.04 -26.68 -4.44
C GLY A 162 25.37 -25.49 -3.75
N MET A 163 25.69 -25.28 -2.47
CA MET A 163 25.04 -24.31 -1.59
C MET A 163 25.25 -22.87 -2.07
N TRP A 164 26.47 -22.53 -2.52
CA TRP A 164 26.78 -21.18 -3.01
C TRP A 164 26.05 -20.85 -4.31
N ALA A 165 25.91 -21.83 -5.21
CA ALA A 165 25.12 -21.67 -6.42
C ALA A 165 23.65 -21.40 -6.06
N PHE A 166 23.10 -22.13 -5.08
CA PHE A 166 21.77 -21.90 -4.55
C PHE A 166 21.59 -20.49 -3.96
N PHE A 167 22.54 -19.99 -3.17
CA PHE A 167 22.50 -18.61 -2.65
C PHE A 167 22.57 -17.56 -3.76
N CYS A 168 23.42 -17.76 -4.77
CA CYS A 168 23.48 -16.86 -5.92
C CYS A 168 22.16 -16.83 -6.71
N MET A 169 21.50 -17.98 -6.89
CA MET A 169 20.19 -18.03 -7.54
C MET A 169 19.09 -17.39 -6.67
N ARG A 170 19.15 -17.52 -5.34
CA ARG A 170 18.27 -16.80 -4.42
C ARG A 170 18.46 -15.28 -4.53
N MET A 171 19.69 -14.81 -4.63
CA MET A 171 19.98 -13.39 -4.89
C MET A 171 19.44 -12.95 -6.25
N LEU A 172 19.59 -13.78 -7.29
CA LEU A 172 19.02 -13.50 -8.60
C LEU A 172 17.48 -13.36 -8.53
N THR A 173 16.78 -14.24 -7.79
CA THR A 173 15.34 -14.08 -7.53
C THR A 173 15.07 -12.74 -6.86
N GLY A 174 15.86 -12.38 -5.85
CA GLY A 174 15.76 -11.10 -5.13
C GLY A 174 15.93 -9.88 -6.05
N CYS A 175 16.83 -9.93 -7.04
CA CYS A 175 17.01 -8.85 -8.02
C CYS A 175 15.74 -8.51 -8.82
N PHE A 176 14.73 -9.36 -8.77
CA PHE A 176 13.41 -9.15 -9.36
C PHE A 176 12.28 -8.95 -8.33
N GLY A 177 12.57 -8.94 -7.02
CA GLY A 177 11.60 -8.78 -5.92
C GLY A 177 11.16 -7.34 -5.64
N GLY A 178 11.26 -6.43 -6.61
CA GLY A 178 10.99 -4.99 -6.45
C GLY A 178 9.53 -4.59 -6.76
N SER A 179 8.62 -5.57 -6.86
CA SER A 179 7.26 -5.36 -7.35
C SER A 179 6.43 -4.45 -6.45
N MET A 180 6.62 -4.56 -5.13
CA MET A 180 5.89 -3.80 -4.13
C MET A 180 6.01 -2.28 -4.32
N VAL A 181 7.21 -1.78 -4.65
CA VAL A 181 7.45 -0.35 -4.91
C VAL A 181 6.61 0.13 -6.10
N VAL A 182 6.56 -0.68 -7.17
CA VAL A 182 5.80 -0.35 -8.39
C VAL A 182 4.29 -0.45 -8.13
N VAL A 183 3.85 -1.43 -7.34
CA VAL A 183 2.44 -1.59 -6.94
C VAL A 183 1.98 -0.42 -6.07
N SER A 184 2.74 -0.08 -5.00
CA SER A 184 2.44 1.07 -4.15
C SER A 184 2.35 2.35 -4.98
N SER A 185 3.28 2.53 -5.90
CA SER A 185 3.28 3.66 -6.84
C SER A 185 2.03 3.68 -7.74
N LEU A 186 1.59 2.54 -8.29
CA LEU A 186 0.34 2.45 -9.06
C LEU A 186 -0.90 2.75 -8.21
N VAL A 187 -0.90 2.34 -6.93
CA VAL A 187 -2.00 2.65 -6.00
C VAL A 187 -2.07 4.14 -5.69
N VAL A 188 -0.92 4.82 -5.61
CA VAL A 188 -0.88 6.29 -5.47
C VAL A 188 -1.48 6.97 -6.69
N ASP A 189 -1.08 6.56 -7.91
CA ASP A 189 -1.59 7.14 -9.16
C ASP A 189 -3.12 6.96 -9.34
N ILE A 190 -3.68 5.85 -8.89
CA ILE A 190 -5.11 5.52 -9.05
C ILE A 190 -5.99 6.21 -7.99
N SER A 191 -5.38 6.74 -6.93
CA SER A 191 -6.07 7.35 -5.79
C SER A 191 -6.35 8.83 -6.01
N GLU A 192 -7.57 9.28 -5.72
CA GLU A 192 -8.01 10.67 -6.00
C GLU A 192 -7.71 11.63 -4.84
N SER A 193 -7.72 11.13 -3.60
CA SER A 193 -7.48 11.91 -2.37
C SER A 193 -6.45 11.22 -1.46
N PRO A 194 -5.83 11.93 -0.49
CA PRO A 194 -4.95 11.31 0.50
C PRO A 194 -5.63 10.19 1.30
N GLU A 195 -6.92 10.34 1.61
CA GLU A 195 -7.72 9.33 2.31
C GLU A 195 -8.03 8.12 1.43
N ASP A 196 -8.33 8.35 0.14
CA ASP A 196 -8.51 7.28 -0.84
C ASP A 196 -7.18 6.53 -1.08
N GLN A 197 -6.05 7.24 -1.04
CA GLN A 197 -4.72 6.66 -1.09
C GLN A 197 -4.45 5.77 0.13
N GLU A 198 -4.67 6.27 1.35
CA GLU A 198 -4.52 5.47 2.58
C GLU A 198 -5.42 4.23 2.54
N ARG A 199 -6.68 4.40 2.12
CA ARG A 199 -7.64 3.30 1.99
C ARG A 199 -7.20 2.27 0.95
N ASN A 200 -6.82 2.70 -0.26
CA ASN A 200 -6.44 1.80 -1.35
C ASN A 200 -5.10 1.12 -1.05
N MET A 201 -4.15 1.83 -0.44
CA MET A 201 -2.89 1.27 0.04
C MET A 201 -3.17 0.20 1.10
N GLY A 202 -4.02 0.50 2.09
CA GLY A 202 -4.45 -0.48 3.10
C GLY A 202 -5.15 -1.70 2.50
N GLN A 203 -5.98 -1.51 1.46
CA GLN A 203 -6.67 -2.60 0.77
C GLN A 203 -5.75 -3.51 -0.05
N VAL A 204 -4.64 -3.00 -0.55
CA VAL A 204 -3.68 -3.77 -1.37
C VAL A 204 -2.57 -4.34 -0.49
N VAL A 205 -1.88 -3.49 0.26
CA VAL A 205 -0.69 -3.84 1.06
C VAL A 205 -1.04 -4.74 2.23
N GLY A 206 -2.12 -4.43 2.97
CA GLY A 206 -2.53 -5.17 4.15
C GLY A 206 -2.79 -6.65 3.86
N PRO A 207 -3.76 -6.98 2.99
CA PRO A 207 -4.02 -8.37 2.62
C PRO A 207 -2.83 -9.06 1.96
N THR A 208 -2.01 -8.34 1.18
CA THR A 208 -0.80 -8.92 0.56
C THR A 208 0.16 -9.45 1.60
N MET A 209 0.50 -8.63 2.61
CA MET A 209 1.39 -9.06 3.69
C MET A 209 0.80 -10.24 4.46
N ILE A 210 -0.51 -10.25 4.73
CA ILE A 210 -1.16 -11.35 5.47
C ILE A 210 -1.11 -12.64 4.66
N LEU A 211 -1.60 -12.58 3.42
CA LEU A 211 -1.74 -13.74 2.57
C LEU A 211 -0.37 -14.29 2.19
N GLY A 212 0.62 -13.45 1.85
CA GLY A 212 1.98 -13.88 1.56
C GLY A 212 2.64 -14.59 2.75
N LEU A 213 2.60 -13.95 3.93
CA LEU A 213 3.24 -14.47 5.13
C LEU A 213 2.59 -15.75 5.66
N VAL A 214 1.26 -15.88 5.58
CA VAL A 214 0.53 -17.09 6.05
C VAL A 214 0.53 -18.18 5.00
N ALA A 215 0.26 -17.84 3.74
CA ALA A 215 0.20 -18.84 2.68
C ALA A 215 1.57 -19.46 2.43
N GLY A 216 2.68 -18.69 2.58
CA GLY A 216 4.04 -19.20 2.38
C GLY A 216 4.35 -20.47 3.18
N PRO A 217 4.37 -20.43 4.53
CA PRO A 217 4.64 -21.60 5.36
C PRO A 217 3.59 -22.71 5.24
N VAL A 218 2.31 -22.36 5.09
CA VAL A 218 1.23 -23.35 4.99
C VAL A 218 1.33 -24.13 3.68
N ILE A 219 1.48 -23.43 2.55
CA ILE A 219 1.65 -24.06 1.23
C ILE A 219 3.01 -24.74 1.16
N GLY A 220 4.08 -24.11 1.65
CA GLY A 220 5.42 -24.71 1.72
C GLY A 220 5.43 -26.04 2.47
N ASN A 221 4.71 -26.11 3.60
CA ASN A 221 4.55 -27.36 4.35
C ASN A 221 3.74 -28.41 3.58
N ALA A 222 2.62 -28.02 2.97
CA ALA A 222 1.80 -28.92 2.17
C ALA A 222 2.57 -29.50 0.98
N VAL A 223 3.41 -28.68 0.34
CA VAL A 223 4.19 -29.04 -0.85
C VAL A 223 5.38 -29.94 -0.50
N LYS A 224 6.11 -29.66 0.60
CA LYS A 224 7.25 -30.50 1.01
C LYS A 224 6.81 -31.90 1.47
N GLY A 225 5.56 -32.03 1.91
CA GLY A 225 4.94 -33.26 2.40
C GLY A 225 5.34 -33.61 3.83
N PRO A 226 4.56 -34.46 4.53
CA PRO A 226 4.79 -34.83 5.93
C PRO A 226 6.16 -35.50 6.15
N ASP A 227 6.66 -36.21 5.13
CA ASP A 227 7.92 -36.93 5.18
C ASP A 227 9.13 -36.07 4.74
N ASN A 228 8.95 -34.79 4.41
CA ASN A 228 10.01 -33.89 3.92
C ASN A 228 10.75 -34.41 2.67
N THR A 229 10.04 -35.06 1.74
CA THR A 229 10.62 -35.65 0.51
C THR A 229 10.72 -34.66 -0.66
N ARG A 230 10.16 -33.45 -0.53
CA ARG A 230 10.04 -32.48 -1.62
C ARG A 230 10.51 -31.08 -1.23
N LEU A 231 11.70 -30.96 -0.65
CA LEU A 231 12.17 -29.71 -0.02
C LEU A 231 12.41 -28.55 -1.01
N PHE A 232 12.67 -28.82 -2.28
CA PHE A 232 12.87 -27.79 -3.32
C PHE A 232 11.60 -27.50 -4.13
N TRP A 233 10.54 -28.30 -3.99
CA TRP A 233 9.28 -28.09 -4.70
C TRP A 233 8.59 -26.75 -4.42
N PRO A 234 8.67 -26.17 -3.20
CA PRO A 234 8.11 -24.85 -2.95
C PRO A 234 8.65 -23.76 -3.91
N LEU A 235 9.89 -23.87 -4.39
CA LEU A 235 10.45 -22.94 -5.39
C LEU A 235 9.77 -23.08 -6.76
N TYR A 236 9.48 -24.30 -7.19
CA TYR A 236 8.76 -24.51 -8.45
C TYR A 236 7.31 -24.05 -8.36
N ILE A 237 6.65 -24.24 -7.21
CA ILE A 237 5.31 -23.71 -6.97
C ILE A 237 5.32 -22.17 -6.94
N GLY A 238 6.32 -21.57 -6.30
CA GLY A 238 6.55 -20.12 -6.36
C GLY A 238 6.77 -19.61 -7.79
N ALA A 239 7.54 -20.33 -8.60
CA ALA A 239 7.74 -19.97 -10.00
C ALA A 239 6.43 -20.03 -10.82
N ILE A 240 5.59 -21.04 -10.57
CA ILE A 240 4.27 -21.13 -11.20
C ILE A 240 3.38 -19.96 -10.76
N SER A 241 3.39 -19.59 -9.47
CA SER A 241 2.63 -18.43 -9.01
C SER A 241 3.10 -17.13 -9.67
N GLU A 242 4.41 -16.94 -9.84
CA GLU A 242 4.97 -15.79 -10.55
C GLU A 242 4.57 -15.72 -12.03
N ILE A 243 4.57 -16.87 -12.71
CA ILE A 243 4.13 -16.94 -14.10
C ILE A 243 2.63 -16.61 -14.22
N ILE A 244 1.81 -17.06 -13.27
CA ILE A 244 0.39 -16.68 -13.23
C ILE A 244 0.25 -15.18 -12.98
N ALA A 245 1.02 -14.62 -12.04
CA ALA A 245 1.04 -13.19 -11.76
C ALA A 245 1.40 -12.38 -13.02
N PHE A 246 2.40 -12.82 -13.79
CA PHE A 246 2.76 -12.24 -15.08
C PHE A 246 1.57 -12.17 -16.06
N PHE A 247 0.80 -13.27 -16.18
CA PHE A 247 -0.39 -13.28 -17.04
C PHE A 247 -1.52 -12.39 -16.51
N VAL A 248 -1.67 -12.26 -15.19
CA VAL A 248 -2.64 -11.34 -14.57
C VAL A 248 -2.25 -9.88 -14.86
N VAL A 249 -0.97 -9.52 -14.70
CA VAL A 249 -0.45 -8.19 -15.07
C VAL A 249 -0.70 -7.92 -16.55
N LEU A 250 -0.42 -8.92 -17.41
CA LEU A 250 -0.62 -8.80 -18.85
C LEU A 250 -2.10 -8.56 -19.21
N ALA A 251 -3.04 -9.21 -18.53
CA ALA A 251 -4.46 -9.13 -18.86
C ALA A 251 -5.18 -7.90 -18.25
N VAL A 252 -4.81 -7.50 -17.03
CA VAL A 252 -5.59 -6.54 -16.23
C VAL A 252 -4.92 -5.18 -16.08
N ILE A 253 -3.58 -5.12 -15.98
CA ILE A 253 -2.87 -3.87 -15.71
C ILE A 253 -2.54 -3.21 -17.04
N TYR A 254 -2.86 -1.92 -17.17
CA TYR A 254 -2.57 -1.12 -18.35
C TYR A 254 -1.71 0.08 -17.93
N ASP A 255 -0.65 0.35 -18.69
CA ASP A 255 0.08 1.61 -18.54
C ASP A 255 -0.81 2.75 -19.05
N PRO A 256 -0.92 3.88 -18.33
CA PRO A 256 -1.52 5.08 -18.90
C PRO A 256 -0.71 5.49 -20.14
N PRO A 257 -1.34 5.82 -21.27
CA PRO A 257 -0.62 6.24 -22.46
C PRO A 257 0.19 7.51 -22.15
N LYS A 258 1.46 7.57 -22.58
CA LYS A 258 2.21 8.84 -22.68
C LYS A 258 1.43 9.73 -23.66
N LYS A 259 0.83 10.83 -23.17
CA LYS A 259 -0.10 11.67 -23.92
C LYS A 259 0.61 12.93 -24.46
N ASP A 260 1.29 12.84 -25.60
CA ASP A 260 1.93 13.99 -26.30
C ASP A 260 0.89 14.99 -26.90
N ASN A 261 0.11 15.71 -26.09
CA ASN A 261 -0.88 16.71 -26.57
C ASN A 261 -0.85 18.01 -25.74
N GLU A 262 -1.28 19.15 -26.30
CA GLU A 262 -1.28 20.46 -25.62
C GLU A 262 -2.09 20.54 -24.32
N GLN A 263 -3.06 19.65 -24.10
CA GLN A 263 -3.72 19.49 -22.80
C GLN A 263 -2.72 19.07 -21.70
N GLU A 264 -1.71 18.27 -22.05
CA GLU A 264 -0.62 17.88 -21.14
C GLU A 264 0.11 19.12 -20.63
N LYS A 265 0.48 20.09 -21.47
CA LYS A 265 1.17 21.32 -21.02
C LYS A 265 0.39 22.12 -19.96
N LEU A 266 -0.95 22.14 -20.06
CA LEU A 266 -1.84 22.78 -19.08
C LEU A 266 -1.97 21.95 -17.79
N PHE A 267 -2.10 20.63 -17.89
CA PHE A 267 -2.11 19.72 -16.74
C PHE A 267 -0.75 19.66 -16.04
N THR A 268 0.37 19.68 -16.77
CA THR A 268 1.74 19.75 -16.25
C THR A 268 1.95 21.02 -15.45
N LYS A 269 1.43 22.17 -15.92
CA LYS A 269 1.51 23.43 -15.17
C LYS A 269 0.72 23.36 -13.86
N TYR A 270 -0.49 22.83 -13.88
CA TYR A 270 -1.29 22.62 -12.67
C TYR A 270 -0.63 21.62 -11.70
N GLU A 271 -0.09 20.51 -12.20
CA GLU A 271 0.68 19.54 -11.41
C GLU A 271 1.94 20.15 -10.81
N GLU A 272 2.63 21.03 -11.55
CA GLU A 272 3.78 21.79 -11.06
C GLU A 272 3.40 22.77 -9.94
N ASP A 273 2.26 23.46 -10.07
CA ASP A 273 1.75 24.39 -9.05
C ASP A 273 1.33 23.64 -7.77
N VAL A 274 0.64 22.50 -7.91
CA VAL A 274 0.24 21.63 -6.78
C VAL A 274 1.47 21.00 -6.09
N ASP A 275 2.46 20.53 -6.85
CA ASP A 275 3.73 20.01 -6.30
C ASP A 275 4.53 21.11 -5.59
N ALA A 276 4.55 22.33 -6.14
CA ALA A 276 5.20 23.47 -5.50
C ALA A 276 4.54 23.82 -4.15
N GLU A 277 3.22 23.74 -4.05
CA GLU A 277 2.49 23.94 -2.80
C GLU A 277 2.75 22.80 -1.78
N ASP A 278 2.71 21.53 -2.21
CA ASP A 278 3.02 20.39 -1.35
C ASP A 278 4.48 20.43 -0.84
N ARG A 279 5.43 20.82 -1.70
CA ARG A 279 6.84 21.03 -1.31
C ARG A 279 7.00 22.14 -0.28
N LYS A 280 6.23 23.24 -0.38
CA LYS A 280 6.22 24.30 0.63
C LYS A 280 5.66 23.78 1.96
N LYS A 281 4.53 23.05 1.93
CA LYS A 281 3.92 22.45 3.13
C LYS A 281 4.83 21.42 3.80
N LYS A 282 5.65 20.70 3.02
CA LYS A 282 6.61 19.68 3.48
C LYS A 282 8.07 20.17 3.45
N ALA A 283 8.28 21.47 3.64
CA ALA A 283 9.63 22.03 3.71
C ALA A 283 10.47 21.35 4.81
N GLY A 284 11.71 21.00 4.49
CA GLY A 284 12.60 20.32 5.44
C GLY A 284 12.34 18.82 5.63
N TYR A 285 11.52 18.17 4.77
CA TYR A 285 11.21 16.73 4.88
C TYR A 285 12.45 15.84 5.01
N LYS A 286 13.56 16.17 4.34
CA LYS A 286 14.81 15.39 4.39
C LYS A 286 15.34 15.17 5.81
N LYS A 287 15.18 16.14 6.71
CA LYS A 287 15.57 16.00 8.13
C LYS A 287 14.69 14.97 8.85
N PHE A 288 13.39 15.02 8.60
CA PHE A 288 12.44 14.07 9.18
C PHE A 288 12.58 12.67 8.57
N VAL A 289 12.93 12.57 7.30
CA VAL A 289 13.26 11.28 6.66
C VAL A 289 14.52 10.68 7.30
N ALA A 290 15.55 11.48 7.60
CA ALA A 290 16.74 10.99 8.31
C ALA A 290 16.39 10.49 9.73
N VAL A 291 15.53 11.19 10.46
CA VAL A 291 15.01 10.75 11.77
C VAL A 291 14.21 9.45 11.63
N PHE A 292 13.39 9.34 10.60
CA PHE A 292 12.61 8.14 10.31
C PHE A 292 13.50 6.95 9.96
N TRP A 293 14.56 7.12 9.16
CA TRP A 293 15.51 6.05 8.88
C TRP A 293 16.27 5.59 10.14
N LEU A 294 16.59 6.50 11.06
CA LEU A 294 17.14 6.11 12.36
C LEU A 294 16.15 5.22 13.13
N ALA A 295 14.86 5.56 13.11
CA ALA A 295 13.82 4.72 13.70
C ALA A 295 13.76 3.34 13.01
N CYS A 296 13.82 3.29 11.67
CA CYS A 296 13.83 2.05 10.90
C CYS A 296 15.03 1.15 11.21
N ILE A 297 16.24 1.71 11.38
CA ILE A 297 17.43 0.92 11.79
C ILE A 297 17.15 0.18 13.10
N MET A 298 16.59 0.89 14.08
CA MET A 298 16.33 0.35 15.40
C MET A 298 15.19 -0.67 15.41
N ASP A 299 14.11 -0.40 14.64
CA ASP A 299 13.00 -1.32 14.40
C ASP A 299 13.46 -2.63 13.74
N THR A 300 14.32 -2.51 12.72
CA THR A 300 14.87 -3.66 12.01
C THR A 300 15.80 -4.49 12.90
N ALA A 301 16.55 -3.89 13.82
CA ALA A 301 17.34 -4.65 14.79
C ALA A 301 16.45 -5.59 15.64
N ALA A 302 15.26 -5.11 16.06
CA ALA A 302 14.29 -5.95 16.77
C ALA A 302 13.67 -7.04 15.87
N GLN A 303 13.45 -6.75 14.58
CA GLN A 303 12.96 -7.76 13.62
C GLN A 303 13.99 -8.87 13.41
N VAL A 304 15.25 -8.51 13.21
CA VAL A 304 16.32 -9.47 12.90
C VAL A 304 16.73 -10.29 14.13
N ALA A 305 16.42 -9.81 15.34
CA ALA A 305 16.56 -10.63 16.53
C ALA A 305 15.69 -11.91 16.48
N MET A 306 14.60 -11.94 15.70
CA MET A 306 13.69 -13.10 15.61
C MET A 306 14.29 -14.34 14.95
N PRO A 307 14.83 -14.29 13.71
CA PRO A 307 15.57 -15.41 13.12
C PRO A 307 16.64 -15.98 14.06
N MET A 308 17.29 -15.12 14.85
CA MET A 308 18.30 -15.52 15.82
C MET A 308 17.71 -16.30 16.98
N VAL A 309 16.61 -15.81 17.57
CA VAL A 309 15.88 -16.54 18.62
C VAL A 309 15.39 -17.90 18.09
N ASN A 310 14.91 -17.96 16.85
CA ASN A 310 14.52 -19.22 16.20
C ASN A 310 15.68 -20.23 16.17
N ASN A 311 16.87 -19.79 15.75
CA ASN A 311 18.07 -20.63 15.73
C ASN A 311 18.44 -21.12 17.14
N VAL A 312 18.39 -20.25 18.15
CA VAL A 312 18.57 -20.66 19.55
C VAL A 312 17.56 -21.75 19.94
N GLY A 313 16.30 -21.60 19.53
CA GLY A 313 15.25 -22.61 19.73
C GLY A 313 15.59 -23.98 19.13
N PHE A 314 16.06 -24.00 17.88
CA PHE A 314 16.48 -25.22 17.18
C PHE A 314 17.64 -25.97 17.84
N HIS A 315 18.60 -25.22 18.38
CA HIS A 315 19.78 -25.81 19.01
C HIS A 315 19.49 -26.19 20.47
N ARG A 316 18.59 -25.50 21.17
CA ARG A 316 18.29 -25.70 22.59
C ARG A 316 17.18 -26.70 22.88
N PHE A 317 16.17 -26.78 22.01
CA PHE A 317 14.97 -27.55 22.27
C PHE A 317 14.72 -28.58 21.17
N PRO A 318 14.95 -29.89 21.43
CA PRO A 318 14.66 -30.96 20.46
C PRO A 318 13.21 -30.93 19.96
N TRP A 319 12.27 -30.53 20.82
CA TRP A 319 10.86 -30.37 20.44
C TRP A 319 10.65 -29.30 19.35
N VAL A 320 11.37 -28.18 19.42
CA VAL A 320 11.27 -27.10 18.42
C VAL A 320 11.76 -27.56 17.06
N ARG A 321 12.81 -28.38 17.05
CA ARG A 321 13.31 -28.99 15.82
C ARG A 321 12.31 -29.98 15.22
N ALA A 322 11.71 -30.83 16.05
CA ALA A 322 10.72 -31.81 15.62
C ALA A 322 9.44 -31.14 15.09
N HIS A 323 8.99 -30.08 15.75
CA HIS A 323 7.75 -29.35 15.41
C HIS A 323 8.00 -27.99 14.75
N PHE A 324 9.11 -27.85 14.03
CA PHE A 324 9.51 -26.56 13.48
C PHE A 324 8.45 -25.98 12.54
N THR A 325 7.83 -26.85 11.75
CA THR A 325 6.89 -26.39 10.74
C THR A 325 5.63 -25.83 11.39
N GLU A 326 5.16 -26.48 12.45
CA GLU A 326 4.06 -26.02 13.28
C GLU A 326 4.39 -24.68 13.94
N VAL A 327 5.61 -24.52 14.46
CA VAL A 327 6.07 -23.25 15.06
C VAL A 327 6.01 -22.09 14.07
N ILE A 328 6.49 -22.28 12.83
CA ILE A 328 6.45 -21.23 11.81
C ILE A 328 5.02 -20.96 11.32
N ILE A 329 4.18 -21.99 11.19
CA ILE A 329 2.76 -21.79 10.82
C ILE A 329 2.02 -20.99 11.90
N ILE A 330 2.20 -21.34 13.18
CA ILE A 330 1.60 -20.59 14.29
C ILE A 330 2.09 -19.15 14.28
N PHE A 331 3.39 -18.93 14.06
CA PHE A 331 3.96 -17.59 13.92
C PHE A 331 3.25 -16.77 12.83
N ALA A 332 3.08 -17.35 11.65
CA ALA A 332 2.42 -16.65 10.55
C ALA A 332 0.96 -16.29 10.88
N VAL A 333 0.23 -17.19 11.57
CA VAL A 333 -1.13 -16.93 12.05
C VAL A 333 -1.15 -15.82 13.11
N VAL A 334 -0.21 -15.82 14.06
CA VAL A 334 -0.08 -14.77 15.09
C VAL A 334 0.13 -13.41 14.44
N VAL A 335 1.04 -13.31 13.46
CA VAL A 335 1.29 -12.06 12.74
C VAL A 335 0.08 -11.61 11.92
N ALA A 336 -0.67 -12.54 11.31
CA ALA A 336 -1.91 -12.21 10.61
C ALA A 336 -2.96 -11.56 11.53
N LEU A 337 -3.05 -12.01 12.79
CA LEU A 337 -3.96 -11.45 13.79
C LEU A 337 -3.52 -10.06 14.30
N VAL A 338 -2.25 -9.69 14.16
CA VAL A 338 -1.74 -8.36 14.55
C VAL A 338 -2.27 -7.27 13.64
N MET A 339 -2.43 -7.51 12.33
CA MET A 339 -2.71 -6.42 11.40
C MET A 339 -4.04 -5.70 11.65
N PRO A 340 -5.17 -6.37 11.94
CA PRO A 340 -6.40 -5.68 12.35
C PRO A 340 -6.19 -4.82 13.59
N LEU A 341 -5.41 -5.30 14.57
CA LEU A 341 -5.05 -4.54 15.77
C LEU A 341 -4.19 -3.33 15.40
N ALA A 342 -3.16 -3.50 14.57
CA ALA A 342 -2.28 -2.42 14.11
C ALA A 342 -3.05 -1.33 13.34
N ILE A 343 -3.97 -1.72 12.46
CA ILE A 343 -4.86 -0.80 11.72
C ILE A 343 -5.75 -0.05 12.71
N THR A 344 -6.37 -0.76 13.65
CA THR A 344 -7.24 -0.16 14.67
C THR A 344 -6.47 0.82 15.54
N MET A 345 -5.29 0.44 16.03
CA MET A 345 -4.40 1.32 16.80
C MET A 345 -3.97 2.55 15.99
N THR A 346 -3.66 2.39 14.70
CA THR A 346 -3.26 3.50 13.84
C THR A 346 -4.41 4.47 13.60
N ARG A 347 -5.65 3.97 13.49
CA ARG A 347 -6.85 4.82 13.40
C ARG A 347 -7.06 5.66 14.66
N PHE A 348 -6.82 5.11 15.84
CA PHE A 348 -7.05 5.81 17.11
C PHE A 348 -5.88 6.67 17.59
N LEU A 349 -4.63 6.25 17.38
CA LEU A 349 -3.44 6.90 17.94
C LEU A 349 -2.67 7.73 16.89
N GLY A 350 -2.91 7.49 15.61
CA GLY A 350 -2.07 8.01 14.52
C GLY A 350 -0.79 7.19 14.30
N TYR A 351 -0.09 7.46 13.19
CA TYR A 351 1.02 6.64 12.72
C TYR A 351 2.22 6.57 13.69
N ALA A 352 2.69 7.72 14.18
CA ALA A 352 3.88 7.78 15.03
C ALA A 352 3.62 7.16 16.41
N TYR A 353 2.47 7.44 17.03
CA TYR A 353 2.14 6.90 18.34
C TYR A 353 1.86 5.39 18.32
N ALA A 354 1.23 4.87 17.25
CA ALA A 354 1.07 3.44 17.09
C ALA A 354 2.43 2.71 17.04
N ALA A 355 3.42 3.29 16.35
CA ALA A 355 4.79 2.77 16.34
C ALA A 355 5.47 2.83 17.72
N ILE A 356 5.32 3.94 18.45
CA ILE A 356 5.83 4.08 19.84
C ILE A 356 5.26 2.99 20.74
N VAL A 357 3.95 2.78 20.72
CA VAL A 357 3.30 1.76 21.57
C VAL A 357 3.77 0.36 21.18
N GLY A 358 3.85 0.04 19.88
CA GLY A 358 4.37 -1.24 19.41
C GLY A 358 5.80 -1.51 19.89
N GLN A 359 6.70 -0.53 19.71
CA GLN A 359 8.10 -0.65 20.13
C GLN A 359 8.26 -0.72 21.65
N ALA A 360 7.48 0.04 22.41
CA ALA A 360 7.52 0.00 23.87
C ALA A 360 7.10 -1.37 24.41
N LEU A 361 6.02 -1.96 23.86
CA LEU A 361 5.56 -3.29 24.24
C LEU A 361 6.57 -4.38 23.82
N CYS A 362 7.15 -4.26 22.62
CA CYS A 362 8.22 -5.15 22.16
C CYS A 362 9.43 -5.13 23.11
N ALA A 363 9.87 -3.94 23.53
CA ALA A 363 10.96 -3.80 24.47
C ALA A 363 10.65 -4.44 25.82
N VAL A 364 9.45 -4.20 26.37
CA VAL A 364 9.00 -4.83 27.63
C VAL A 364 9.06 -6.35 27.52
N CYS A 365 8.58 -6.93 26.42
CA CYS A 365 8.69 -8.38 26.18
C CYS A 365 10.14 -8.88 26.20
N MET A 366 11.06 -8.17 25.54
CA MET A 366 12.49 -8.53 25.54
C MET A 366 13.12 -8.45 26.94
N PHE A 367 12.85 -7.40 27.73
CA PHE A 367 13.39 -7.26 29.08
C PHE A 367 12.80 -8.26 30.07
N VAL A 368 11.49 -8.53 29.99
CA VAL A 368 10.84 -9.55 30.80
C VAL A 368 11.47 -10.92 30.52
N PHE A 369 11.76 -11.23 29.26
CA PHE A 369 12.40 -12.48 28.93
C PHE A 369 13.87 -12.54 29.32
N TYR A 370 14.61 -11.43 29.23
CA TYR A 370 15.96 -11.35 29.81
C TYR A 370 15.94 -11.69 31.31
N ALA A 371 14.97 -11.16 32.07
CA ALA A 371 14.82 -11.46 33.49
C ALA A 371 14.46 -12.94 33.76
N ILE A 372 13.62 -13.54 32.92
CA ILE A 372 13.25 -14.97 33.01
C ILE A 372 14.42 -15.88 32.60
N ALA A 373 15.17 -15.50 31.57
CA ALA A 373 16.30 -16.27 31.07
C ALA A 373 17.44 -16.35 32.10
N THR A 374 17.67 -15.27 32.86
CA THR A 374 18.75 -15.15 33.85
C THR A 374 18.44 -15.78 35.22
N THR A 375 17.19 -16.16 35.51
CA THR A 375 16.75 -16.65 36.84
C THR A 375 16.66 -18.17 36.98
N ASN A 376 17.25 -18.95 36.06
CA ASN A 376 17.35 -20.41 36.08
C ASN A 376 16.01 -21.19 36.01
N SER A 377 15.44 -21.27 34.81
CA SER A 377 14.72 -22.43 34.22
C SER A 377 13.79 -21.95 33.10
N SER A 378 14.37 -21.39 32.04
CA SER A 378 13.58 -21.11 30.82
C SER A 378 13.27 -22.44 30.12
N GLY A 379 12.17 -23.07 30.56
CA GLY A 379 11.52 -24.14 29.83
C GLY A 379 11.05 -23.66 28.45
N ILE A 380 10.60 -24.60 27.62
CA ILE A 380 10.17 -24.30 26.25
C ILE A 380 9.02 -23.29 26.17
N VAL A 381 8.16 -23.24 27.20
CA VAL A 381 6.96 -22.40 27.22
C VAL A 381 7.29 -20.90 27.28
N PRO A 382 8.08 -20.38 28.24
CA PRO A 382 8.54 -18.98 28.21
C PRO A 382 9.25 -18.58 26.91
N PHE A 383 10.04 -19.49 26.34
CA PHE A 383 10.72 -19.26 25.06
C PHE A 383 9.72 -19.10 23.90
N MET A 384 8.73 -19.98 23.81
CA MET A 384 7.68 -19.91 22.79
C MET A 384 6.82 -18.65 22.92
N LEU A 385 6.45 -18.27 24.15
CA LEU A 385 5.69 -17.03 24.37
C LEU A 385 6.45 -15.80 23.88
N LEU A 386 7.76 -15.71 24.14
CA LEU A 386 8.58 -14.62 23.61
C LEU A 386 8.64 -14.65 22.09
N PHE A 387 8.89 -15.83 21.52
CA PHE A 387 9.01 -16.03 20.07
C PHE A 387 7.80 -15.49 19.32
N TYR A 388 6.59 -15.60 19.90
CA TYR A 388 5.37 -15.06 19.31
C TYR A 388 5.06 -13.60 19.72
N LEU A 389 5.30 -13.20 20.97
CA LEU A 389 4.91 -11.86 21.47
C LEU A 389 5.80 -10.72 20.95
N THR A 390 7.10 -10.96 20.85
CA THR A 390 8.03 -9.92 20.38
C THR A 390 7.75 -9.49 18.94
N PRO A 391 7.60 -10.41 17.95
CA PRO A 391 7.26 -10.01 16.59
C PRO A 391 5.81 -9.51 16.50
N PHE A 392 4.92 -9.98 17.38
CA PHE A 392 3.55 -9.47 17.47
C PHE A 392 3.54 -7.96 17.69
N PHE A 393 4.30 -7.45 18.67
CA PHE A 393 4.36 -6.02 18.95
C PHE A 393 5.22 -5.25 17.94
N ASN A 394 6.33 -5.83 17.49
CA ASN A 394 7.23 -5.20 16.53
C ASN A 394 6.56 -4.93 15.17
N THR A 395 5.69 -5.85 14.72
CA THR A 395 4.98 -5.73 13.42
C THR A 395 4.04 -4.51 13.39
N ILE A 396 3.53 -4.06 14.53
CA ILE A 396 2.67 -2.85 14.62
C ILE A 396 3.42 -1.61 14.14
N SER A 397 4.71 -1.50 14.47
CA SER A 397 5.58 -0.41 14.02
C SER A 397 5.91 -0.54 12.52
N GLY A 398 6.25 -1.74 12.08
CA GLY A 398 6.59 -2.03 10.68
C GLY A 398 5.49 -1.66 9.67
N PHE A 399 4.21 -1.88 10.02
CA PHE A 399 3.07 -1.59 9.14
C PHE A 399 2.93 -0.11 8.78
N ASN A 400 3.36 0.79 9.67
CA ASN A 400 3.18 2.22 9.49
C ASN A 400 4.29 2.89 8.66
N LYS A 401 5.38 2.18 8.33
CA LYS A 401 6.54 2.74 7.62
C LYS A 401 6.17 3.38 6.25
N GLN A 402 5.39 2.67 5.43
CA GLN A 402 4.97 3.16 4.10
C GLN A 402 4.05 4.39 4.20
N ASN A 403 3.18 4.45 5.20
CA ASN A 403 2.29 5.60 5.40
C ASN A 403 3.07 6.82 5.94
N ILE A 404 4.06 6.59 6.81
CA ILE A 404 4.92 7.65 7.33
C ILE A 404 5.76 8.27 6.19
N ILE A 405 6.40 7.47 5.33
CA ILE A 405 7.25 8.03 4.26
C ILE A 405 6.43 8.81 3.22
N THR A 406 5.26 8.29 2.83
CA THR A 406 4.37 8.98 1.88
C THR A 406 3.76 10.25 2.45
N GLY A 407 3.54 10.31 3.77
CA GLY A 407 3.14 11.53 4.48
C GLY A 407 4.25 12.57 4.61
N LEU A 408 5.52 12.14 4.72
CA LEU A 408 6.68 13.04 4.86
C LEU A 408 7.13 13.65 3.53
N VAL A 409 7.11 12.87 2.45
CA VAL A 409 7.73 13.21 1.17
C VAL A 409 6.72 13.91 0.23
N PRO A 410 7.15 14.87 -0.62
CA PRO A 410 6.29 15.44 -1.66
C PRO A 410 5.73 14.39 -2.62
N LYS A 411 4.49 14.55 -3.08
CA LYS A 411 3.80 13.54 -3.91
C LYS A 411 4.59 13.11 -5.15
N LYS A 412 5.21 14.04 -5.87
CA LYS A 412 6.01 13.76 -7.09
C LYS A 412 7.24 12.88 -6.84
N ASP A 413 7.80 12.95 -5.64
CA ASP A 413 9.00 12.21 -5.27
C ASP A 413 8.67 10.92 -4.50
N ALA A 414 7.40 10.70 -4.12
CA ALA A 414 6.96 9.60 -3.26
C ALA A 414 7.41 8.22 -3.78
N ASP A 415 7.28 7.98 -5.09
CA ASP A 415 7.71 6.73 -5.75
C ASP A 415 9.20 6.42 -5.52
N LEU A 416 10.04 7.44 -5.62
CA LEU A 416 11.50 7.30 -5.47
C LEU A 416 11.86 7.00 -4.00
N TRP A 417 11.22 7.71 -3.08
CA TRP A 417 11.48 7.55 -1.65
C TRP A 417 10.87 6.28 -1.06
N LEU A 418 9.77 5.76 -1.63
CA LEU A 418 9.27 4.42 -1.32
C LEU A 418 10.29 3.36 -1.72
N GLY A 419 10.91 3.49 -2.90
CA GLY A 419 12.01 2.63 -3.33
C GLY A 419 13.20 2.71 -2.37
N TYR A 420 13.64 3.92 -2.00
CA TYR A 420 14.72 4.09 -1.03
C TYR A 420 14.41 3.54 0.36
N MET A 421 13.18 3.70 0.85
CA MET A 421 12.75 3.13 2.12
C MET A 421 12.83 1.60 2.09
N ASP A 422 12.25 0.99 1.07
CA ASP A 422 12.24 -0.47 0.92
C ASP A 422 13.66 -1.01 0.79
N SER A 423 14.49 -0.42 -0.08
CA SER A 423 15.91 -0.75 -0.19
C SER A 423 16.66 -0.65 1.14
N PHE A 424 16.40 0.41 1.90
CA PHE A 424 17.04 0.60 3.18
C PHE A 424 16.66 -0.49 4.19
N ASP A 425 15.40 -0.90 4.24
CA ASP A 425 14.97 -2.04 5.05
C ASP A 425 15.63 -3.34 4.55
N GLN A 426 15.71 -3.57 3.23
CA GLN A 426 16.29 -4.79 2.67
C GLN A 426 17.80 -4.95 2.92
N ILE A 427 18.58 -3.87 2.80
CA ILE A 427 20.02 -3.93 3.10
C ILE A 427 20.26 -4.14 4.60
N LEU A 428 19.42 -3.55 5.47
CA LEU A 428 19.49 -3.79 6.90
C LEU A 428 19.17 -5.26 7.22
N GLN A 429 18.13 -5.83 6.61
CA GLN A 429 17.80 -7.24 6.78
C GLN A 429 18.86 -8.19 6.20
N ALA A 430 19.57 -7.78 5.15
CA ALA A 430 20.68 -8.55 4.59
C ALA A 430 21.93 -8.53 5.52
N LEU A 431 22.28 -7.37 6.09
CA LEU A 431 23.52 -7.19 6.86
C LEU A 431 23.39 -7.47 8.36
N ALA A 432 22.28 -7.06 8.98
CA ALA A 432 22.11 -7.14 10.43
C ALA A 432 22.27 -8.56 11.00
N PRO A 433 21.79 -9.64 10.36
CA PRO A 433 21.91 -10.96 10.95
C PRO A 433 23.36 -11.47 10.92
N PHE A 434 24.25 -11.00 10.03
CA PHE A 434 25.69 -11.31 10.12
C PHE A 434 26.32 -10.75 11.41
N MET A 435 26.04 -9.47 11.68
CA MET A 435 26.54 -8.78 12.88
C MET A 435 25.99 -9.44 14.15
N LEU A 436 24.71 -9.80 14.14
CA LEU A 436 24.06 -10.43 15.28
C LEU A 436 24.50 -11.87 15.49
N VAL A 437 24.79 -12.64 14.44
CA VAL A 437 25.36 -14.00 14.59
C VAL A 437 26.70 -13.93 15.30
N MET A 438 27.62 -13.04 14.89
CA MET A 438 28.92 -12.91 15.58
C MET A 438 28.75 -12.58 17.06
N PHE A 439 27.85 -11.64 17.38
CA PHE A 439 27.54 -11.28 18.76
C PHE A 439 26.92 -12.44 19.56
N LEU A 440 26.00 -13.18 18.95
CA LEU A 440 25.31 -14.31 19.56
C LEU A 440 26.26 -15.50 19.79
N GLN A 441 27.26 -15.67 18.92
CA GLN A 441 28.29 -16.70 19.05
C GLN A 441 29.21 -16.44 20.24
N ASP A 442 29.55 -15.18 20.50
CA ASP A 442 30.45 -14.77 21.59
C ASP A 442 29.77 -14.67 22.97
N GLU A 443 28.45 -14.84 23.02
CA GLU A 443 27.68 -14.78 24.26
C GLU A 443 27.53 -16.15 24.92
N GLU A 444 27.65 -16.17 26.25
CA GLU A 444 27.45 -17.32 27.12
C GLU A 444 25.95 -17.70 27.16
N TRP A 445 25.42 -18.20 26.05
CA TRP A 445 24.11 -18.84 25.99
C TRP A 445 24.19 -20.29 26.51
N GLY A 446 24.41 -20.50 27.81
CA GLY A 446 24.25 -21.82 28.47
C GLY A 446 22.81 -22.06 28.95
N PRO A 447 22.27 -23.31 29.11
CA PRO A 447 22.93 -24.60 29.34
C PRO A 447 22.40 -25.77 28.46
N TYR A 448 23.27 -26.55 27.83
CA TYR A 448 23.26 -27.98 28.17
C TYR A 448 24.25 -28.12 29.33
N PRO A 449 24.09 -29.10 30.23
CA PRO A 449 25.28 -29.50 30.95
C PRO A 449 26.38 -29.81 29.91
N TYR A 450 27.63 -29.62 30.29
CA TYR A 450 28.75 -30.33 29.65
C TYR A 450 28.51 -31.87 29.64
N ASP A 451 27.43 -32.38 30.23
CA ASP A 451 27.08 -33.79 30.48
C ASP A 451 26.43 -34.54 29.31
N VAL A 452 26.67 -34.16 28.05
CA VAL A 452 26.60 -35.18 26.98
C VAL A 452 27.83 -35.17 26.07
N CYS A 453 28.73 -34.19 26.21
CA CYS A 453 29.76 -33.97 25.21
C CYS A 453 31.15 -33.65 25.76
N THR A 454 31.42 -33.90 27.04
CA THR A 454 32.81 -34.09 27.48
C THR A 454 32.95 -35.08 28.64
N PRO A 455 33.99 -35.94 28.63
CA PRO A 455 34.97 -36.05 27.56
C PRO A 455 34.36 -36.77 26.35
N LEU A 456 34.54 -36.19 25.16
CA LEU A 456 34.23 -36.87 23.90
C LEU A 456 34.94 -38.23 23.94
N PRO A 457 34.27 -39.35 23.61
CA PRO A 457 34.95 -40.63 23.51
C PRO A 457 36.13 -40.48 22.55
N ALA A 458 37.24 -41.19 22.78
CA ALA A 458 38.49 -41.02 22.01
C ALA A 458 38.29 -41.18 20.49
N SER A 459 37.21 -41.85 20.06
CA SER A 459 36.75 -41.98 18.68
C SER A 459 36.19 -40.69 18.05
N CYS A 460 35.89 -39.66 18.85
CA CYS A 460 35.30 -38.37 18.45
C CYS A 460 36.29 -37.20 18.53
N ALA A 461 37.59 -37.47 18.44
CA ALA A 461 38.64 -36.46 18.31
C ALA A 461 38.88 -36.09 16.83
N GLY A 462 39.10 -34.82 16.53
CA GLY A 462 39.35 -34.36 15.14
C GLY A 462 38.72 -33.01 14.79
N SER A 463 38.83 -32.62 13.51
CA SER A 463 38.15 -31.45 12.91
C SER A 463 36.62 -31.61 12.93
N LEU A 464 35.88 -30.52 12.69
CA LEU A 464 34.42 -30.53 12.68
C LEU A 464 33.85 -31.56 11.69
N GLU A 465 34.48 -31.70 10.51
CA GLU A 465 34.16 -32.71 9.50
C GLU A 465 34.43 -34.15 9.98
N GLN A 466 35.54 -34.38 10.71
CA GLN A 466 35.88 -35.71 11.23
C GLN A 466 34.91 -36.17 12.32
N ARG A 467 34.47 -35.25 13.18
CA ARG A 467 33.46 -35.53 14.23
C ARG A 467 32.08 -35.81 13.64
N TYR A 468 31.75 -35.13 12.54
CA TYR A 468 30.54 -35.38 11.78
C TYR A 468 30.55 -36.76 11.10
N ALA A 469 31.65 -37.11 10.43
CA ALA A 469 31.83 -38.42 9.80
C ALA A 469 31.80 -39.59 10.81
N ALA A 470 32.17 -39.33 12.07
CA ALA A 470 32.14 -40.30 13.16
C ALA A 470 30.77 -40.43 13.87
N GLY A 471 29.74 -39.71 13.42
CA GLY A 471 28.38 -39.79 13.99
C GLY A 471 28.28 -39.28 15.42
N CYS A 472 29.21 -38.42 15.84
CA CYS A 472 29.27 -37.93 17.22
C CYS A 472 28.13 -36.92 17.45
N PRO A 473 27.24 -37.12 18.45
CA PRO A 473 26.05 -36.29 18.68
C PRO A 473 26.38 -34.82 19.05
N CYS A 474 27.66 -34.53 19.28
CA CYS A 474 28.21 -33.26 19.74
C CYS A 474 28.74 -32.34 18.61
N SER A 475 28.61 -32.73 17.34
CA SER A 475 29.15 -31.94 16.20
C SER A 475 28.53 -30.55 16.05
N TRP A 476 27.42 -30.29 16.73
CA TRP A 476 26.58 -29.11 16.58
C TRP A 476 26.84 -28.01 17.61
N SER A 477 27.58 -28.30 18.69
CA SER A 477 27.73 -27.37 19.81
C SER A 477 28.79 -26.30 19.57
N LYS A 478 29.65 -26.45 18.55
CA LYS A 478 30.72 -25.50 18.26
C LYS A 478 30.27 -24.26 17.48
N ASP A 479 29.05 -24.23 16.96
CA ASP A 479 28.54 -23.04 16.27
C ASP A 479 28.28 -21.88 17.23
N PHE A 480 28.17 -22.16 18.54
CA PHE A 480 28.27 -21.17 19.63
C PHE A 480 29.62 -21.38 20.32
N GLY A 481 30.68 -20.83 19.74
CA GLY A 481 31.97 -20.80 20.42
C GLY A 481 31.87 -19.87 21.62
N SER A 482 31.70 -20.40 22.83
CA SER A 482 31.77 -19.57 24.03
C SER A 482 33.19 -19.00 24.14
N SER A 483 33.36 -17.75 23.69
CA SER A 483 34.55 -16.98 24.01
C SER A 483 34.49 -16.46 25.46
N ASP A 484 33.47 -16.86 26.24
CA ASP A 484 33.14 -16.41 27.61
C ASP A 484 33.17 -14.88 27.75
N ASN A 485 33.01 -14.16 26.63
CA ASN A 485 33.20 -12.72 26.57
C ASN A 485 31.95 -11.95 27.06
N PHE A 486 30.75 -12.47 26.79
CA PHE A 486 29.49 -11.85 27.20
C PHE A 486 28.63 -12.79 28.05
N LYS A 487 27.98 -12.26 29.09
CA LYS A 487 27.10 -13.03 29.99
C LYS A 487 25.80 -13.45 29.29
N GLN A 488 25.17 -14.51 29.80
CA GLN A 488 23.85 -14.96 29.34
C GLN A 488 22.79 -13.86 29.31
N GLY A 489 22.09 -13.74 28.18
CA GLY A 489 20.98 -12.80 27.99
C GLY A 489 21.40 -11.38 27.57
N THR A 490 22.70 -11.11 27.41
CA THR A 490 23.23 -9.85 26.89
C THR A 490 22.66 -9.49 25.51
N PHE A 491 22.42 -10.43 24.60
CA PHE A 491 21.79 -10.13 23.29
C PHE A 491 20.36 -9.63 23.43
N LEU A 492 19.57 -10.23 24.33
CA LEU A 492 18.20 -9.81 24.58
C LEU A 492 18.17 -8.44 25.25
N MET A 493 19.10 -8.21 26.17
CA MET A 493 19.27 -6.90 26.81
C MET A 493 19.67 -5.84 25.79
N ALA A 494 20.66 -6.10 24.94
CA ALA A 494 21.11 -5.18 23.90
C ALA A 494 19.99 -4.90 22.88
N SER A 495 19.28 -5.94 22.43
CA SER A 495 18.13 -5.80 21.52
C SER A 495 17.00 -4.99 22.17
N GLY A 496 16.69 -5.26 23.43
CA GLY A 496 15.69 -4.51 24.20
C GLY A 496 16.08 -3.03 24.37
N ILE A 497 17.35 -2.73 24.63
CA ILE A 497 17.85 -1.35 24.73
C ILE A 497 17.69 -0.62 23.39
N VAL A 498 18.10 -1.23 22.27
CA VAL A 498 17.94 -0.63 20.93
C VAL A 498 16.45 -0.39 20.62
N THR A 499 15.59 -1.33 21.01
CA THR A 499 14.14 -1.25 20.84
C THR A 499 13.55 -0.06 21.64
N ILE A 500 13.99 0.15 22.90
CA ILE A 500 13.59 1.35 23.68
C ILE A 500 14.13 2.64 23.06
N LEU A 501 15.37 2.64 22.59
CA LEU A 501 15.96 3.84 21.99
C LEU A 501 15.23 4.26 20.71
N SER A 502 14.56 3.33 20.01
CA SER A 502 13.70 3.64 18.86
C SER A 502 12.54 4.58 19.20
N LEU A 503 12.13 4.66 20.47
CA LEU A 503 11.07 5.57 20.93
C LEU A 503 11.46 7.04 20.77
N ILE A 504 12.76 7.36 20.79
CA ILE A 504 13.26 8.74 20.64
C ILE A 504 12.97 9.28 19.24
N PRO A 505 13.42 8.64 18.13
CA PRO A 505 13.13 9.14 16.79
C PRO A 505 11.63 9.08 16.46
N TYR A 506 10.88 8.05 16.90
CA TYR A 506 9.42 8.07 16.74
C TYR A 506 8.75 9.20 17.55
N GLY A 507 9.26 9.50 18.75
CA GLY A 507 8.85 10.65 19.54
C GLY A 507 9.05 11.97 18.82
N LEU A 508 10.16 12.15 18.09
CA LEU A 508 10.40 13.34 17.27
C LEU A 508 9.43 13.44 16.08
N LEU A 509 9.00 12.30 15.52
CA LEU A 509 8.03 12.23 14.42
C LEU A 509 6.60 12.61 14.85
N THR A 510 6.27 12.55 16.15
CA THR A 510 4.95 12.99 16.66
C THR A 510 4.65 14.46 16.36
N ARG A 511 5.68 15.29 16.16
CA ARG A 511 5.51 16.70 15.73
C ARG A 511 4.89 16.84 14.35
N ARG A 512 5.05 15.83 13.49
CA ARG A 512 4.53 15.84 12.12
C ARG A 512 3.31 14.93 11.95
N PHE A 513 3.19 13.92 12.82
CA PHE A 513 2.04 13.03 12.91
C PHE A 513 1.47 13.09 14.34
N PRO A 514 0.68 14.13 14.66
CA PRO A 514 0.09 14.28 15.98
C PRO A 514 -0.92 13.16 16.27
N LEU A 515 -1.27 13.02 17.55
CA LEU A 515 -2.27 12.06 17.99
C LEU A 515 -3.61 12.39 17.30
N ARG A 516 -4.19 11.43 16.58
CA ARG A 516 -5.48 11.62 15.93
C ARG A 516 -6.55 11.69 17.02
N ARG A 517 -7.22 12.84 17.20
CA ARG A 517 -8.29 12.93 18.20
C ARG A 517 -9.54 12.28 17.62
N SER A 518 -10.33 11.65 18.49
CA SER A 518 -11.64 11.07 18.15
C SER A 518 -12.58 12.08 17.48
N ASP A 519 -12.31 13.37 17.63
CA ASP A 519 -13.08 14.46 17.03
C ASP A 519 -12.68 14.74 15.56
N ASP A 520 -11.61 14.12 15.05
CA ASP A 520 -11.15 14.21 13.65
C ASP A 520 -11.78 13.12 12.75
N ALA A 521 -12.79 12.41 13.27
CA ALA A 521 -13.65 11.56 12.46
C ALA A 521 -14.78 12.42 11.90
N ASP A 522 -14.71 12.70 10.60
CA ASP A 522 -15.80 13.12 9.72
C ASP A 522 -16.07 14.62 9.49
N ALA A 523 -15.13 15.54 9.76
CA ALA A 523 -15.15 16.86 9.12
C ALA A 523 -13.74 17.41 8.89
N PRO A 524 -13.40 17.95 7.69
CA PRO A 524 -12.18 18.75 7.54
C PRO A 524 -12.21 19.88 8.58
N GLU A 525 -11.10 20.10 9.30
CA GLU A 525 -11.00 21.19 10.28
C GLU A 525 -11.49 22.49 9.64
N ALA A 526 -12.59 23.03 10.17
CA ALA A 526 -13.18 24.23 9.61
C ALA A 526 -12.13 25.34 9.56
N SER A 527 -11.87 25.87 8.36
CA SER A 527 -10.87 26.93 8.15
C SER A 527 -11.15 28.13 9.06
N GLU A 528 -10.15 28.95 9.38
CA GLU A 528 -10.34 30.12 10.24
C GLU A 528 -11.49 31.02 9.74
N SER A 529 -11.62 31.14 8.41
CA SER A 529 -12.74 31.79 7.73
C SER A 529 -14.10 31.14 7.93
N GLU A 530 -14.17 29.81 8.05
CA GLU A 530 -15.42 29.07 8.29
C GLU A 530 -15.88 29.19 9.74
N ARG A 531 -14.92 29.24 10.68
CA ARG A 531 -15.23 29.50 12.10
C ARG A 531 -15.72 30.92 12.30
N GLU A 532 -15.15 31.87 11.57
CA GLU A 532 -15.60 33.27 11.58
C GLU A 532 -16.99 33.40 10.96
N ALA A 533 -17.26 32.72 9.83
CA ALA A 533 -18.59 32.70 9.21
C ALA A 533 -19.67 32.14 10.14
N MET A 534 -19.39 31.04 10.87
CA MET A 534 -20.32 30.49 11.86
C MET A 534 -20.55 31.42 13.05
N LYS A 535 -19.52 32.15 13.52
CA LYS A 535 -19.67 33.16 14.57
C LYS A 535 -20.53 34.34 14.09
N THR A 536 -20.31 34.80 12.87
CA THR A 536 -21.11 35.86 12.25
C THR A 536 -22.56 35.42 12.11
N TYR A 537 -22.82 34.20 11.66
CA TYR A 537 -24.16 33.62 11.62
C TYR A 537 -24.83 33.59 12.99
N GLN A 538 -24.13 33.10 14.02
CA GLN A 538 -24.67 33.07 15.39
C GLN A 538 -24.96 34.46 15.96
N ALA A 539 -24.19 35.48 15.57
CA ALA A 539 -24.33 36.84 16.08
C ALA A 539 -25.37 37.68 15.32
N THR A 540 -25.48 37.49 14.00
CA THR A 540 -26.23 38.38 13.10
C THR A 540 -27.34 37.67 12.31
N GLY A 541 -27.31 36.34 12.27
CA GLY A 541 -28.15 35.54 11.39
C GLY A 541 -27.70 35.57 9.92
N ASP A 542 -26.56 36.18 9.60
CA ASP A 542 -26.01 36.19 8.23
C ASP A 542 -25.32 34.86 7.89
N PHE A 543 -25.82 34.20 6.86
CA PHE A 543 -25.34 32.90 6.39
C PHE A 543 -24.67 32.97 5.01
N THR A 544 -24.37 34.17 4.50
CA THR A 544 -23.78 34.40 3.16
C THR A 544 -22.49 33.60 2.93
N TRP A 545 -21.68 33.45 3.98
CA TRP A 545 -20.37 32.80 3.92
C TRP A 545 -20.32 31.42 4.58
N LEU A 546 -21.47 30.83 4.91
CA LEU A 546 -21.52 29.44 5.38
C LEU A 546 -21.18 28.48 4.24
N THR A 547 -20.45 27.42 4.57
CA THR A 547 -20.24 26.30 3.63
C THR A 547 -21.54 25.55 3.40
N ALA A 548 -21.63 24.77 2.32
CA ALA A 548 -22.81 23.96 2.02
C ALA A 548 -23.15 22.97 3.15
N SER A 549 -22.15 22.43 3.86
CA SER A 549 -22.35 21.57 5.03
C SER A 549 -22.99 22.33 6.19
N GLN A 550 -22.43 23.49 6.55
CA GLN A 550 -22.95 24.31 7.64
C GLN A 550 -24.37 24.82 7.32
N HIS A 551 -24.60 25.23 6.08
CA HIS A 551 -25.91 25.64 5.62
C HIS A 551 -26.93 24.50 5.69
N TYR A 552 -26.53 23.28 5.32
CA TYR A 552 -27.37 22.09 5.43
C TYR A 552 -27.74 21.78 6.88
N ASP A 553 -26.77 21.80 7.80
CA ASP A 553 -27.00 21.53 9.22
C ASP A 553 -27.94 22.55 9.85
N VAL A 554 -27.69 23.84 9.59
CA VAL A 554 -28.56 24.94 10.03
C VAL A 554 -29.97 24.81 9.47
N SER A 555 -30.10 24.45 8.19
CA SER A 555 -31.40 24.28 7.54
C SER A 555 -32.16 23.09 8.14
N MET A 556 -31.47 21.98 8.41
CA MET A 556 -32.06 20.79 9.04
C MET A 556 -32.48 21.07 10.49
N GLU A 557 -31.71 21.84 11.23
CA GLU A 557 -32.06 22.28 12.58
C GLU A 557 -33.30 23.19 12.57
N ALA A 558 -33.35 24.18 11.67
CA ALA A 558 -34.51 25.04 11.49
C ALA A 558 -35.78 24.21 11.19
N VAL A 559 -35.70 23.25 10.27
CA VAL A 559 -36.80 22.35 9.92
C VAL A 559 -37.23 21.48 11.10
N ARG A 560 -36.28 20.92 11.87
CA ARG A 560 -36.58 20.16 13.10
C ARG A 560 -37.28 20.99 14.16
N SER A 561 -36.95 22.27 14.25
CA SER A 561 -37.59 23.24 15.15
C SER A 561 -38.89 23.82 14.59
N GLY A 562 -39.34 23.41 13.40
CA GLY A 562 -40.57 23.89 12.77
C GLY A 562 -40.46 25.27 12.10
N ASN A 563 -39.25 25.81 11.96
CA ASN A 563 -38.97 27.07 11.28
C ASN A 563 -38.66 26.82 9.78
N PRO A 564 -38.97 27.78 8.90
CA PRO A 564 -38.55 27.70 7.50
C PRO A 564 -37.01 27.78 7.40
N PRO A 565 -36.40 27.08 6.44
CA PRO A 565 -34.95 27.17 6.22
C PRO A 565 -34.56 28.60 5.81
N PRO A 566 -33.37 29.06 6.23
CA PRO A 566 -32.87 30.39 5.84
C PRO A 566 -32.72 30.49 4.30
N LYS A 567 -33.07 31.65 3.72
CA LYS A 567 -33.02 31.91 2.27
C LYS A 567 -32.13 33.09 1.95
N ALA A 568 -31.02 32.84 1.25
CA ALA A 568 -30.04 33.88 0.92
C ALA A 568 -30.62 34.86 -0.09
N LYS A 569 -30.23 36.14 0.01
CA LYS A 569 -30.37 37.06 -1.11
C LYS A 569 -29.24 36.81 -2.09
N PHE A 570 -29.52 36.90 -3.39
CA PHE A 570 -28.51 36.66 -4.43
C PHE A 570 -27.41 37.74 -4.44
N GLY A 571 -27.74 38.98 -4.04
CA GLY A 571 -26.78 40.09 -3.94
C GLY A 571 -26.49 40.78 -5.27
N THR A 572 -25.62 41.79 -5.25
CA THR A 572 -25.20 42.53 -6.45
C THR A 572 -23.77 42.22 -6.84
N PHE A 573 -23.45 42.32 -8.14
CA PHE A 573 -22.09 42.02 -8.62
C PHE A 573 -21.02 42.92 -7.97
N GLU A 574 -21.30 44.19 -7.70
CA GLU A 574 -20.32 45.09 -7.07
C GLU A 574 -20.00 44.73 -5.61
N GLU A 575 -20.93 44.10 -4.89
CA GLU A 575 -20.68 43.57 -3.54
C GLU A 575 -19.80 42.32 -3.57
N ASP A 576 -19.98 41.46 -4.57
CA ASP A 576 -19.24 40.20 -4.72
C ASP A 576 -17.89 40.33 -5.42
N LYS A 577 -17.70 41.40 -6.21
CA LYS A 577 -16.49 41.63 -7.01
C LYS A 577 -15.18 41.53 -6.23
N PRO A 578 -15.05 42.03 -4.97
CA PRO A 578 -13.84 41.84 -4.17
C PRO A 578 -13.61 40.39 -3.70
N HIS A 579 -14.64 39.53 -3.80
CA HIS A 579 -14.69 38.19 -3.22
C HIS A 579 -14.85 37.06 -4.26
N LEU A 580 -14.76 37.36 -5.56
CA LEU A 580 -14.96 36.37 -6.64
C LEU A 580 -14.08 35.13 -6.51
N ASP A 581 -12.81 35.29 -6.13
CA ASP A 581 -11.88 34.16 -5.91
C ASP A 581 -12.33 33.27 -4.75
N ARG A 582 -12.85 33.89 -3.68
CA ARG A 582 -13.39 33.16 -2.52
C ARG A 582 -14.64 32.40 -2.92
N ILE A 583 -15.59 33.03 -3.62
CA ILE A 583 -16.82 32.39 -4.12
C ILE A 583 -16.48 31.17 -4.99
N MET A 584 -15.52 31.31 -5.93
CA MET A 584 -15.08 30.20 -6.78
C MET A 584 -14.39 29.08 -5.99
N SER A 585 -13.60 29.40 -4.97
CA SER A 585 -12.95 28.40 -4.12
C SER A 585 -13.96 27.62 -3.27
N MET A 586 -14.95 28.30 -2.69
CA MET A 586 -16.03 27.70 -1.89
C MET A 586 -16.91 26.82 -2.76
N ALA A 587 -17.31 27.28 -3.95
CA ALA A 587 -18.13 26.50 -4.87
C ALA A 587 -17.49 25.14 -5.24
N ARG A 588 -16.16 25.07 -5.37
CA ARG A 588 -15.44 23.80 -5.62
C ARG A 588 -15.50 22.86 -4.42
N ALA A 589 -15.36 23.38 -3.20
CA ALA A 589 -15.46 22.60 -1.97
C ALA A 589 -16.91 22.12 -1.74
N ASP A 590 -17.88 23.01 -1.91
CA ASP A 590 -19.30 22.72 -1.77
C ASP A 590 -19.77 21.66 -2.78
N ALA A 591 -19.23 21.67 -4.00
CA ALA A 591 -19.52 20.62 -4.99
C ALA A 591 -19.16 19.22 -4.47
N GLN A 592 -18.07 19.07 -3.70
CA GLN A 592 -17.70 17.78 -3.11
C GLN A 592 -18.71 17.31 -2.06
N PHE A 593 -19.22 18.23 -1.23
CA PHE A 593 -20.27 17.96 -0.26
C PHE A 593 -21.57 17.52 -0.94
N TRP A 594 -22.00 18.23 -2.00
CA TRP A 594 -23.19 17.84 -2.76
C TRP A 594 -23.04 16.46 -3.42
N LEU A 595 -21.86 16.15 -3.98
CA LEU A 595 -21.58 14.82 -4.53
C LEU A 595 -21.63 13.72 -3.47
N TRP A 596 -21.10 13.98 -2.27
CA TRP A 596 -21.20 13.08 -1.14
C TRP A 596 -22.66 12.84 -0.74
N MET A 597 -23.46 13.91 -0.59
CA MET A 597 -24.87 13.83 -0.21
C MET A 597 -25.69 13.01 -1.21
N ILE A 598 -25.43 13.19 -2.51
CA ILE A 598 -26.09 12.40 -3.57
C ILE A 598 -25.70 10.92 -3.46
N ARG A 599 -24.42 10.61 -3.21
CA ARG A 599 -23.94 9.23 -3.03
C ARG A 599 -24.55 8.56 -1.80
N ASP A 600 -24.60 9.26 -0.69
CA ASP A 600 -25.23 8.79 0.56
C ASP A 600 -26.73 8.53 0.36
N SER A 601 -27.44 9.48 -0.27
CA SER A 601 -28.86 9.33 -0.61
C SER A 601 -29.12 8.11 -1.50
N MET A 602 -28.25 7.87 -2.50
CA MET A 602 -28.33 6.68 -3.34
C MET A 602 -28.04 5.37 -2.57
N ALA A 603 -27.14 5.40 -1.59
CA ALA A 603 -26.84 4.24 -0.75
C ALA A 603 -28.05 3.87 0.11
N LYS A 604 -28.63 4.85 0.82
CA LYS A 604 -29.86 4.69 1.61
C LYS A 604 -31.03 4.20 0.76
N TRP A 605 -31.20 4.76 -0.44
CA TRP A 605 -32.23 4.31 -1.39
C TRP A 605 -32.09 2.83 -1.78
N LYS A 606 -30.86 2.36 -1.98
CA LYS A 606 -30.57 0.96 -2.35
C LYS A 606 -30.72 -0.01 -1.18
N GLN A 607 -30.44 0.45 0.04
CA GLN A 607 -30.51 -0.37 1.26
C GLN A 607 -31.96 -0.72 1.65
N GLY A 608 -32.91 0.17 1.32
CA GLY A 608 -34.34 -0.05 1.58
C GLY A 608 -34.73 0.20 3.05
N GLY A 609 -35.99 -0.08 3.40
CA GLY A 609 -36.52 0.12 4.76
C GLY A 609 -37.15 1.51 5.00
N PRO A 610 -37.36 1.89 6.28
CA PRO A 610 -38.11 3.10 6.65
C PRO A 610 -37.47 4.41 6.14
N GLU A 611 -36.15 4.46 6.03
CA GLU A 611 -35.43 5.63 5.46
C GLU A 611 -35.78 5.87 3.99
N LYS A 612 -36.03 4.80 3.21
CA LYS A 612 -36.47 4.92 1.81
C LYS A 612 -37.88 5.50 1.72
N GLU A 613 -38.77 5.11 2.62
CA GLU A 613 -40.15 5.63 2.66
C GLU A 613 -40.18 7.11 3.04
N GLU A 614 -39.35 7.51 4.01
CA GLU A 614 -39.16 8.90 4.40
C GLU A 614 -38.57 9.73 3.24
N PHE A 615 -37.55 9.20 2.57
CA PHE A 615 -36.95 9.86 1.41
C PHE A 615 -37.94 9.98 0.23
N GLN A 616 -38.78 8.97 -0.01
CA GLN A 616 -39.85 9.03 -1.01
C GLN A 616 -40.88 10.11 -0.69
N LYS A 617 -41.23 10.27 0.60
CA LYS A 617 -42.14 11.32 1.06
C LYS A 617 -41.53 12.71 0.84
N MET A 618 -40.27 12.89 1.25
CA MET A 618 -39.53 14.14 1.05
C MET A 618 -39.44 14.50 -0.44
N MET A 619 -39.06 13.55 -1.30
CA MET A 619 -38.95 13.77 -2.74
C MET A 619 -40.29 14.14 -3.39
N LYS A 620 -41.41 13.57 -2.93
CA LYS A 620 -42.76 13.96 -3.40
C LYS A 620 -43.11 15.39 -2.99
N THR A 621 -42.76 15.80 -1.78
CA THR A 621 -42.98 17.17 -1.30
C THR A 621 -42.08 18.17 -2.04
N GLU A 622 -40.80 17.84 -2.26
CA GLU A 622 -39.88 18.70 -3.01
C GLU A 622 -40.25 18.79 -4.50
N ALA A 623 -40.75 17.71 -5.11
CA ALA A 623 -41.21 17.72 -6.50
C ALA A 623 -42.44 18.63 -6.74
N GLN A 624 -43.16 19.03 -5.68
CA GLN A 624 -44.27 19.98 -5.75
C GLN A 624 -43.82 21.43 -5.66
N LYS A 625 -42.56 21.70 -5.27
CA LYS A 625 -42.03 23.06 -5.21
C LYS A 625 -41.61 23.52 -6.61
N PRO A 626 -41.83 24.79 -6.96
CA PRO A 626 -41.34 25.33 -8.22
C PRO A 626 -39.80 25.32 -8.23
N LEU A 627 -39.21 24.96 -9.38
CA LEU A 627 -37.74 24.89 -9.56
C LEU A 627 -37.07 26.27 -9.57
N TRP A 628 -37.86 27.33 -9.79
CA TRP A 628 -37.45 28.73 -9.64
C TRP A 628 -38.40 29.39 -8.63
N SER A 629 -37.92 30.35 -7.85
CA SER A 629 -38.78 31.28 -7.08
C SER A 629 -39.84 31.91 -7.99
N ASP A 630 -41.09 31.95 -7.51
CA ASP A 630 -42.18 32.68 -8.18
C ASP A 630 -42.08 34.21 -7.94
N ILE A 631 -41.09 34.66 -7.17
CA ILE A 631 -40.83 36.07 -6.87
C ILE A 631 -40.00 36.66 -8.02
N PRO A 632 -40.52 37.62 -8.80
CA PRO A 632 -39.81 38.19 -9.94
C PRO A 632 -38.47 38.84 -9.59
N GLU A 633 -38.41 39.45 -8.40
CA GLU A 633 -37.23 40.16 -7.88
C GLU A 633 -36.00 39.23 -7.75
N ASP A 634 -36.20 37.98 -7.29
CA ASP A 634 -35.11 37.01 -7.15
C ASP A 634 -34.51 36.62 -8.52
N SER A 635 -35.36 36.50 -9.55
CA SER A 635 -34.93 36.18 -10.91
C SER A 635 -34.21 37.36 -11.57
N ASP A 636 -34.70 38.57 -11.33
CA ASP A 636 -34.11 39.80 -11.85
C ASP A 636 -32.74 40.08 -11.23
N ASP A 637 -32.55 39.81 -9.93
CA ASP A 637 -31.27 39.94 -9.25
C ASP A 637 -30.21 38.98 -9.83
N PHE A 638 -30.57 37.71 -10.04
CA PHE A 638 -29.70 36.72 -10.70
C PHE A 638 -29.30 37.17 -12.12
N LEU A 639 -30.28 37.56 -12.93
CA LEU A 639 -30.04 37.95 -14.32
C LEU A 639 -29.19 39.22 -14.42
N LYS A 640 -29.40 40.17 -13.50
CA LYS A 640 -28.60 41.40 -13.40
C LYS A 640 -27.16 41.09 -13.01
N TRP A 641 -26.95 40.29 -11.96
CA TRP A 641 -25.61 39.87 -11.56
C TRP A 641 -24.88 39.13 -12.70
N PHE A 642 -25.55 38.20 -13.37
CA PHE A 642 -24.98 37.45 -14.48
C PHE A 642 -24.56 38.35 -15.64
N LYS A 643 -25.42 39.32 -16.00
CA LYS A 643 -25.11 40.33 -17.02
C LYS A 643 -23.89 41.17 -16.64
N ASP A 644 -23.85 41.67 -15.40
CA ASP A 644 -22.77 42.55 -14.93
C ASP A 644 -21.44 41.78 -14.85
N TYR A 645 -21.46 40.52 -14.41
CA TYR A 645 -20.31 39.63 -14.45
C TYR A 645 -19.80 39.37 -15.87
N LEU A 646 -20.68 39.08 -16.84
CA LEU A 646 -20.28 38.86 -18.23
C LEU A 646 -19.60 40.09 -18.83
N ALA A 647 -20.11 41.28 -18.51
CA ALA A 647 -19.48 42.54 -18.91
C ALA A 647 -18.09 42.71 -18.28
N TYR A 648 -17.95 42.43 -16.97
CA TYR A 648 -16.66 42.44 -16.28
C TYR A 648 -15.66 41.42 -16.85
N ALA A 649 -16.13 40.21 -17.19
CA ALA A 649 -15.32 39.13 -17.75
C ALA A 649 -14.95 39.35 -19.24
N GLY A 650 -15.38 40.46 -19.85
CA GLY A 650 -14.99 40.85 -21.20
C GLY A 650 -15.80 40.19 -22.31
N TYR A 651 -16.99 39.64 -22.01
CA TYR A 651 -17.86 39.07 -23.04
C TYR A 651 -18.62 40.15 -23.82
N GLY A 652 -18.78 39.92 -25.12
CA GLY A 652 -19.48 40.83 -26.04
C GLY A 652 -21.01 40.87 -25.85
N ASN A 653 -21.67 41.84 -26.48
CA ASN A 653 -23.11 42.04 -26.32
C ASN A 653 -23.92 40.87 -26.93
N PRO A 654 -24.80 40.20 -26.14
CA PRO A 654 -25.63 39.11 -26.65
C PRO A 654 -26.53 39.45 -27.84
N CYS A 655 -26.89 40.72 -28.01
CA CYS A 655 -27.69 41.20 -29.13
C CYS A 655 -26.96 41.14 -30.48
N GLU A 656 -25.63 41.13 -30.50
CA GLU A 656 -24.84 41.08 -31.74
C GLU A 656 -24.85 39.67 -32.37
N MET A 657 -24.89 38.62 -31.54
CA MET A 657 -24.89 37.23 -31.99
C MET A 657 -25.86 36.35 -31.18
N PRO A 658 -27.18 36.57 -31.29
CA PRO A 658 -28.17 35.94 -30.41
C PRO A 658 -28.21 34.41 -30.55
N ARG A 659 -27.92 33.86 -31.73
CA ARG A 659 -27.83 32.40 -31.93
C ARG A 659 -26.61 31.79 -31.25
N GLY A 660 -25.46 32.45 -31.31
CA GLY A 660 -24.23 31.99 -30.66
C GLY A 660 -24.38 31.97 -29.14
N TRP A 661 -24.93 33.05 -28.57
CA TRP A 661 -25.20 33.14 -27.14
C TRP A 661 -26.20 32.11 -26.63
N LYS A 662 -27.29 31.86 -27.37
CA LYS A 662 -28.21 30.76 -27.05
C LYS A 662 -27.48 29.41 -27.02
N GLY A 663 -26.59 29.15 -27.99
CA GLY A 663 -25.77 27.95 -28.02
C GLY A 663 -24.83 27.82 -26.80
N ILE A 664 -24.18 28.92 -26.39
CA ILE A 664 -23.32 28.95 -25.20
C ILE A 664 -24.13 28.59 -23.95
N VAL A 665 -25.29 29.22 -23.75
CA VAL A 665 -26.17 28.94 -22.59
C VAL A 665 -26.62 27.48 -22.59
N MET A 666 -27.07 26.96 -23.74
CA MET A 666 -27.50 25.56 -23.86
C MET A 666 -26.36 24.56 -23.64
N THR A 667 -25.12 24.95 -23.93
CA THR A 667 -23.93 24.11 -23.73
C THR A 667 -23.44 24.15 -22.28
N ALA A 668 -23.43 25.34 -21.67
CA ALA A 668 -23.04 25.54 -20.28
C ALA A 668 -24.07 24.97 -19.29
N PHE A 669 -25.36 25.03 -19.66
CA PHE A 669 -26.48 24.54 -18.87
C PHE A 669 -27.32 23.57 -19.71
N PRO A 670 -26.83 22.34 -19.93
CA PRO A 670 -27.58 21.34 -20.67
C PRO A 670 -28.87 20.98 -19.93
N LYS A 671 -29.88 20.50 -20.68
CA LYS A 671 -31.13 20.01 -20.12
C LYS A 671 -30.82 18.90 -19.10
N LEU A 672 -31.37 19.03 -17.89
CA LEU A 672 -31.23 18.03 -16.82
C LEU A 672 -32.48 17.14 -16.79
N GLY A 673 -32.35 15.88 -17.17
CA GLY A 673 -33.47 14.93 -17.29
C GLY A 673 -33.06 13.47 -17.19
N LEU A 674 -34.04 12.58 -17.05
CA LEU A 674 -33.91 11.15 -17.24
C LEU A 674 -34.36 10.80 -18.67
N GLU A 675 -34.09 9.58 -19.14
CA GLU A 675 -34.52 9.04 -20.46
C GLU A 675 -35.98 9.33 -20.86
N TYR A 676 -36.84 9.76 -19.92
CA TYR A 676 -38.27 9.98 -20.12
C TYR A 676 -38.79 11.37 -19.68
N GLY A 677 -37.95 12.40 -19.48
CA GLY A 677 -38.48 13.76 -19.23
C GLY A 677 -37.65 14.76 -18.43
N SER A 678 -38.14 16.01 -18.38
CA SER A 678 -37.62 17.11 -17.53
C SER A 678 -38.07 16.97 -16.07
N LYS A 679 -37.27 17.47 -15.12
CA LYS A 679 -37.68 17.63 -13.71
C LYS A 679 -38.82 18.64 -13.52
N HIS A 680 -39.01 19.56 -14.46
CA HIS A 680 -40.04 20.59 -14.35
C HIS A 680 -41.40 20.03 -14.81
N ALA A 681 -42.44 20.10 -13.97
CA ALA A 681 -43.77 19.53 -14.21
C ALA A 681 -44.35 19.85 -15.61
N LYS A 682 -44.19 21.10 -16.07
CA LYS A 682 -44.62 21.57 -17.40
C LYS A 682 -43.94 20.88 -18.60
N TYR A 683 -42.71 20.42 -18.43
CA TYR A 683 -41.85 19.90 -19.50
C TYR A 683 -41.51 18.42 -19.29
N VAL A 684 -42.27 17.72 -18.43
CA VAL A 684 -42.05 16.29 -18.12
C VAL A 684 -42.18 15.44 -19.37
N GLU A 685 -43.08 15.78 -20.28
CA GLU A 685 -43.29 15.01 -21.52
C GLU A 685 -42.29 15.34 -22.64
N ASP A 686 -41.44 16.36 -22.46
CA ASP A 686 -40.44 16.71 -23.48
C ASP A 686 -39.23 15.78 -23.35
N PRO A 687 -38.97 14.88 -24.31
CA PRO A 687 -37.78 14.02 -24.29
C PRO A 687 -36.49 14.84 -24.32
N MET A 688 -35.39 14.28 -23.80
CA MET A 688 -34.06 14.88 -23.89
C MET A 688 -33.39 14.59 -25.22
#